data_AF-S6GHP7-F1
#
_entry.id   AF-S6GHP7-F1
#
_cell.length_a   1.000
_cell.length_b   1.000
_cell.length_c   1.000
_cell.angle_alpha   90.00
_cell.angle_beta   90.00
_cell.angle_gamma   90.00
#
_symmetry.space_group_name_H-M   'P 1'
#
loop_
_entity.id
_entity.type
_entity.pdbx_description
1 polymer ?
#
loop_
_entity_poly.entity_id
_entity_poly.type
_entity_poly.pdbx_seq_one_letter_code
_entity_poly.pdbx_strand_id
1 'polypeptide(L)'
;MTSGGENVVWSWDAGSGVLTGATEHSNEVVATVTLGSVASAGGSHSASYTVKLLAALDHEQGQQENILDLEFGFSVSDGVNQPQTASFVVKVEDDMPSAIDSVQSVGVPSVNTNLMIALDLSGSMKDPSGVNGLSRLELSLQSLERLVKKYEELGDVRVRIVTFAAAAEKHGDVWMTAEEAHNYLTSLKNHYPDGYTNYDAALSVMQDAFNDDGALSNAQNVSYFVSDGAPTASDGDTETLANTDPKTDDDNPDHGIQGKEEETWTNFLNTNHINSIAFGIGGDVPVAKLNPIAHNGSNHNNGDTNAVIVTDLSRLEATLEGSVVIPPYSGNLLGSGGFGADGGHVQDITVKMDVNGVDTLVKFTYDADANQITNDAGLPIISGSQLDVTTTLPAKFSLNMTDGSYIHQSMSAATGAADDTFGFTLADNDGDTSSATLTMHIEAPVPIVGQSLGTNVLIMLDMSSSMSVCFNDTTRLEAAKSALADMLTKYQEVGEVKVQLATFNYDQQVLSSTWMTISEALIRLDDISDPDGGTSYDAALEGMKAAFNTDGKLLNAKNVSYCLSDGEPHPSYVIDAAEQVAWQQFVDTNNIKSHAVAIANDANALYLGPIAYDGEAGTELVPITPSTLAELSAELVGSVVAPGHMYTGTALADLIVSGLGDDFMIGNGGADRFSFNLDGFNASVVETDTIEDFNVAEGDKLDLSDFLTGENSSNLDNYLNFESQGGDTLVHINKDGDFGNSGQIDQTILLKGVDLMSGGLNDQQIINELLSNGSLIID
;
A
#
# COMPACT_ATOMS: atom_id res chain seq x y z
N MET A 1 43.10 -2.69 -40.81
CA MET A 1 41.79 -3.04 -40.26
C MET A 1 41.87 -4.47 -39.75
N THR A 2 41.35 -4.69 -38.57
CA THR A 2 41.30 -5.99 -37.92
C THR A 2 39.86 -6.30 -37.49
N SER A 3 39.60 -7.56 -37.17
CA SER A 3 38.34 -8.04 -36.60
C SER A 3 38.69 -9.14 -35.61
N GLY A 4 38.30 -8.98 -34.34
CA GLY A 4 38.71 -9.89 -33.27
C GLY A 4 40.23 -9.94 -33.08
N GLY A 5 40.92 -8.83 -33.36
CA GLY A 5 42.38 -8.71 -33.32
C GLY A 5 43.12 -9.34 -34.51
N GLU A 6 42.43 -9.97 -35.47
CA GLU A 6 43.02 -10.56 -36.67
C GLU A 6 42.95 -9.63 -37.88
N ASN A 7 43.98 -9.62 -38.74
CA ASN A 7 43.93 -8.87 -40.00
C ASN A 7 42.81 -9.39 -40.91
N VAL A 8 42.03 -8.46 -41.49
CA VAL A 8 41.06 -8.79 -42.53
C VAL A 8 41.73 -8.78 -43.90
N VAL A 9 41.71 -9.92 -44.58
CA VAL A 9 42.23 -10.10 -45.93
C VAL A 9 41.08 -10.19 -46.95
N TRP A 10 41.25 -9.51 -48.08
CA TRP A 10 40.21 -9.37 -49.09
C TRP A 10 40.50 -10.22 -50.33
N SER A 11 39.50 -10.97 -50.78
CA SER A 11 39.57 -11.81 -51.98
C SER A 11 38.41 -11.48 -52.93
N TRP A 12 38.73 -11.31 -54.21
CA TRP A 12 37.74 -11.04 -55.27
C TRP A 12 37.42 -12.32 -56.04
N ASP A 13 36.13 -12.68 -56.10
CA ASP A 13 35.62 -13.72 -56.98
C ASP A 13 34.94 -13.10 -58.21
N ALA A 14 35.63 -13.19 -59.35
CA ALA A 14 35.12 -12.69 -60.63
C ALA A 14 33.88 -13.44 -61.16
N GLY A 15 33.65 -14.69 -60.72
CA GLY A 15 32.52 -15.51 -61.16
C GLY A 15 31.20 -15.10 -60.49
N SER A 16 31.26 -14.69 -59.22
CA SER A 16 30.11 -14.23 -58.45
C SER A 16 30.00 -12.71 -58.36
N GLY A 17 31.08 -11.97 -58.64
CA GLY A 17 31.10 -10.51 -58.51
C GLY A 17 31.14 -10.04 -57.05
N VAL A 18 31.68 -10.87 -56.16
CA VAL A 18 31.73 -10.61 -54.72
C VAL A 18 33.17 -10.44 -54.26
N LEU A 19 33.42 -9.36 -53.53
CA LEU A 19 34.63 -9.14 -52.74
C LEU A 19 34.34 -9.59 -51.32
N THR A 20 35.11 -10.54 -50.79
CA THR A 20 34.94 -11.07 -49.43
C THR A 20 36.14 -10.70 -48.58
N GLY A 21 35.90 -10.00 -47.47
CA GLY A 21 36.87 -9.75 -46.41
C GLY A 21 36.71 -10.81 -45.34
N ALA A 22 37.76 -11.57 -45.07
CA ALA A 22 37.76 -12.58 -44.03
C ALA A 22 39.00 -12.44 -43.14
N THR A 23 38.91 -12.85 -41.88
CA THR A 23 40.06 -12.89 -40.97
C THR A 23 41.14 -13.83 -41.49
N GLU A 24 42.40 -13.42 -41.37
CA GLU A 24 43.54 -14.11 -41.98
C GLU A 24 43.76 -15.53 -41.44
N HIS A 25 43.44 -15.80 -40.17
CA HIS A 25 43.68 -17.11 -39.55
C HIS A 25 42.39 -17.87 -39.30
N SER A 26 41.35 -17.22 -38.74
CA SER A 26 40.09 -17.90 -38.44
C SER A 26 39.19 -18.12 -39.66
N ASN A 27 39.47 -17.48 -40.81
CA ASN A 27 38.65 -17.49 -42.03
C ASN A 27 37.18 -17.10 -41.78
N GLU A 28 36.92 -16.33 -40.74
CA GLU A 28 35.62 -15.77 -40.46
C GLU A 28 35.31 -14.66 -41.47
N VAL A 29 34.12 -14.69 -42.07
CA VAL A 29 33.73 -13.69 -43.06
C VAL A 29 33.27 -12.43 -42.35
N VAL A 30 34.05 -11.37 -42.45
CA VAL A 30 33.81 -10.08 -41.77
C VAL A 30 32.91 -9.18 -42.59
N ALA A 31 33.14 -9.08 -43.90
CA ALA A 31 32.34 -8.24 -44.77
C ALA A 31 32.31 -8.76 -46.20
N THR A 32 31.24 -8.43 -46.92
CA THR A 32 31.12 -8.69 -48.36
C THR A 32 30.71 -7.45 -49.12
N VAL A 33 31.31 -7.22 -50.29
CA VAL A 33 30.90 -6.20 -51.26
C VAL A 33 30.47 -6.92 -52.53
N THR A 34 29.19 -6.87 -52.85
CA THR A 34 28.63 -7.45 -54.07
C THR A 34 28.46 -6.37 -55.13
N LEU A 35 29.04 -6.58 -56.29
CA LEU A 35 28.89 -5.68 -57.43
C LEU A 35 27.64 -6.04 -58.24
N GLY A 36 26.76 -5.07 -58.43
CA GLY A 36 25.59 -5.18 -59.29
C GLY A 36 25.95 -5.20 -60.77
N SER A 37 24.99 -5.62 -61.60
CA SER A 37 25.16 -5.59 -63.05
C SER A 37 25.34 -4.15 -63.56
N VAL A 38 26.18 -3.98 -64.59
CA VAL A 38 26.37 -2.69 -65.24
C VAL A 38 25.12 -2.33 -66.06
N ALA A 39 24.42 -1.28 -65.65
CA ALA A 39 23.33 -0.69 -66.41
C ALA A 39 23.89 0.29 -67.45
N SER A 40 23.29 0.32 -68.64
CA SER A 40 23.68 1.22 -69.73
C SER A 40 22.47 2.02 -70.21
N ALA A 41 22.53 3.34 -70.12
CA ALA A 41 21.46 4.24 -70.57
C ALA A 41 22.05 5.50 -71.21
N GLY A 42 21.71 5.75 -72.48
CA GLY A 42 22.08 7.00 -73.17
C GLY A 42 23.58 7.29 -73.31
N GLY A 43 24.44 6.26 -73.29
CA GLY A 43 25.90 6.42 -73.32
C GLY A 43 26.57 6.56 -71.94
N SER A 44 25.80 6.54 -70.85
CA SER A 44 26.30 6.41 -69.48
C SER A 44 26.19 4.96 -69.00
N HIS A 45 27.19 4.54 -68.23
CA HIS A 45 27.24 3.25 -67.54
C HIS A 45 27.22 3.47 -66.03
N SER A 46 26.47 2.65 -65.29
CA SER A 46 26.47 2.65 -63.84
C SER A 46 26.46 1.21 -63.31
N ALA A 47 27.11 0.98 -62.18
CA ALA A 47 27.01 -0.27 -61.42
C ALA A 47 26.64 0.09 -59.98
N SER A 48 25.65 -0.60 -59.42
CA SER A 48 25.37 -0.53 -57.99
C SER A 48 26.32 -1.45 -57.23
N TYR A 49 26.50 -1.22 -55.94
CA TYR A 49 27.13 -2.17 -55.05
C TYR A 49 26.28 -2.33 -53.78
N THR A 50 26.46 -3.45 -53.11
CA THR A 50 25.86 -3.71 -51.79
C THR A 50 26.95 -4.19 -50.86
N VAL A 51 27.10 -3.53 -49.72
CA VAL A 51 28.01 -3.95 -48.66
C VAL A 51 27.20 -4.61 -47.55
N LYS A 52 27.68 -5.75 -47.04
CA LYS A 52 27.17 -6.38 -45.83
C LYS A 52 28.33 -6.56 -44.86
N LEU A 53 28.22 -5.94 -43.70
CA LEU A 53 29.02 -6.29 -42.53
C LEU A 53 28.42 -7.55 -41.90
N LEU A 54 29.26 -8.53 -41.60
CA LEU A 54 28.88 -9.87 -41.15
C LEU A 54 29.55 -10.26 -39.83
N ALA A 55 30.66 -9.60 -39.48
CA ALA A 55 31.27 -9.63 -38.16
C ALA A 55 31.75 -8.21 -37.79
N ALA A 56 31.94 -7.94 -36.50
CA ALA A 56 32.42 -6.66 -35.98
C ALA A 56 33.83 -6.33 -36.51
N LEU A 57 34.12 -5.05 -36.67
CA LEU A 57 35.45 -4.54 -37.00
C LEU A 57 36.03 -3.88 -35.77
N ASP A 58 37.33 -4.06 -35.53
CA ASP A 58 37.98 -3.42 -34.38
C ASP A 58 38.20 -1.93 -34.69
N HIS A 59 37.69 -1.07 -33.81
CA HIS A 59 37.92 0.39 -33.85
C HIS A 59 39.12 0.80 -32.97
N GLU A 60 39.50 2.08 -33.04
CA GLU A 60 40.57 2.61 -32.17
C GLU A 60 40.03 2.79 -30.75
N GLN A 61 40.59 2.06 -29.77
CA GLN A 61 40.12 2.08 -28.38
C GLN A 61 39.98 3.48 -27.76
N GLY A 62 38.84 3.72 -27.10
CA GLY A 62 38.62 4.87 -26.20
C GLY A 62 38.50 6.22 -26.90
N GLN A 63 37.77 6.28 -28.01
CA GLN A 63 37.57 7.51 -28.79
C GLN A 63 36.11 8.01 -28.85
N GLN A 64 35.15 7.42 -28.10
CA GLN A 64 33.71 7.68 -28.31
C GLN A 64 33.27 7.22 -29.72
N GLU A 65 32.04 7.55 -30.15
CA GLU A 65 31.57 7.35 -31.53
C GLU A 65 32.65 7.75 -32.55
N ASN A 66 33.24 6.75 -33.19
CA ASN A 66 34.26 6.93 -34.19
C ASN A 66 33.85 6.26 -35.50
N ILE A 67 34.59 6.54 -36.57
CA ILE A 67 34.26 6.05 -37.90
C ILE A 67 35.48 5.37 -38.50
N LEU A 68 35.35 4.09 -38.82
CA LEU A 68 36.29 3.34 -39.65
C LEU A 68 35.92 3.45 -41.13
N ASP A 69 36.76 4.16 -41.88
CA ASP A 69 36.62 4.29 -43.33
C ASP A 69 37.19 3.05 -44.05
N LEU A 70 36.32 2.28 -44.73
CA LEU A 70 36.69 1.21 -45.64
C LEU A 70 36.79 1.73 -47.07
N GLU A 71 38.02 1.90 -47.57
CA GLU A 71 38.26 2.34 -48.95
C GLU A 71 38.32 1.17 -49.94
N PHE A 72 37.41 1.17 -50.92
CA PHE A 72 37.36 0.17 -51.97
C PHE A 72 37.75 0.77 -53.31
N GLY A 73 38.84 0.26 -53.90
CA GLY A 73 39.25 0.58 -55.26
C GLY A 73 38.50 -0.23 -56.30
N PHE A 74 38.15 0.40 -57.42
CA PHE A 74 37.60 -0.27 -58.59
C PHE A 74 38.29 0.23 -59.87
N SER A 75 38.23 -0.61 -60.91
CA SER A 75 38.75 -0.25 -62.24
C SER A 75 37.67 -0.44 -63.30
N VAL A 76 37.62 0.50 -64.26
CA VAL A 76 36.68 0.48 -65.38
C VAL A 76 37.48 0.39 -66.67
N SER A 77 37.11 -0.54 -67.55
CA SER A 77 37.73 -0.73 -68.86
C SER A 77 36.68 -0.79 -69.95
N ASP A 78 36.99 -0.18 -71.10
CA ASP A 78 36.24 -0.32 -72.34
C ASP A 78 36.71 -1.51 -73.19
N GLY A 79 37.66 -2.30 -72.67
CA GLY A 79 38.27 -3.45 -73.37
C GLY A 79 39.31 -3.08 -74.44
N VAL A 80 39.59 -1.79 -74.64
CA VAL A 80 40.52 -1.31 -75.69
C VAL A 80 41.63 -0.45 -75.11
N ASN A 81 41.31 0.44 -74.18
CA ASN A 81 42.23 1.37 -73.55
C ASN A 81 42.67 0.88 -72.16
N GLN A 82 43.70 1.52 -71.60
CA GLN A 82 44.11 1.24 -70.22
C GLN A 82 42.94 1.51 -69.25
N PRO A 83 42.64 0.56 -68.33
CA PRO A 83 41.61 0.76 -67.33
C PRO A 83 41.85 2.02 -66.51
N GLN A 84 40.78 2.75 -66.20
CA GLN A 84 40.82 3.87 -65.25
C GLN A 84 40.43 3.37 -63.86
N THR A 85 41.11 3.86 -62.82
CA THR A 85 40.86 3.48 -61.43
C THR A 85 40.19 4.62 -60.67
N ALA A 86 39.28 4.28 -59.77
CA ALA A 86 38.70 5.18 -58.80
C ALA A 86 38.41 4.41 -57.50
N SER A 87 38.03 5.12 -56.44
CA SER A 87 37.65 4.51 -55.16
C SER A 87 36.34 5.08 -54.64
N PHE A 88 35.73 4.35 -53.72
CA PHE A 88 34.65 4.82 -52.87
C PHE A 88 34.93 4.38 -51.43
N VAL A 89 34.35 5.10 -50.48
CA VAL A 89 34.51 4.84 -49.04
C VAL A 89 33.18 4.36 -48.47
N VAL A 90 33.23 3.30 -47.68
CA VAL A 90 32.13 2.85 -46.82
C VAL A 90 32.52 3.17 -45.39
N LYS A 91 31.68 3.94 -44.71
CA LYS A 91 31.89 4.33 -43.33
C LYS A 91 31.25 3.29 -42.42
N VAL A 92 32.03 2.72 -41.52
CA VAL A 92 31.53 1.88 -40.43
C VAL A 92 31.61 2.75 -39.19
N GLU A 93 30.46 3.01 -38.56
CA GLU A 93 30.39 3.77 -37.32
C GLU A 93 30.55 2.81 -36.15
N ASP A 94 31.29 3.24 -35.14
CA ASP A 94 31.47 2.57 -33.86
C ASP A 94 30.35 2.97 -32.91
N ASP A 95 29.64 1.99 -32.32
CA ASP A 95 28.46 2.25 -31.51
C ASP A 95 28.74 2.11 -30.00
N MET A 96 28.93 3.25 -29.34
CA MET A 96 29.18 3.31 -27.90
C MET A 96 27.99 2.86 -27.04
N PRO A 97 28.21 2.47 -25.76
CA PRO A 97 27.14 2.08 -24.86
C PRO A 97 26.17 3.24 -24.59
N SER A 98 24.91 2.92 -24.32
CA SER A 98 23.87 3.87 -23.94
C SER A 98 23.37 3.59 -22.52
N ALA A 99 23.83 4.36 -21.54
CA ALA A 99 23.32 4.35 -20.18
C ALA A 99 22.32 5.51 -20.00
N ILE A 100 21.20 5.25 -19.31
CA ILE A 100 20.11 6.22 -19.11
C ILE A 100 19.77 6.29 -17.63
N ASP A 101 19.63 7.50 -17.10
CA ASP A 101 19.15 7.71 -15.73
C ASP A 101 17.75 7.11 -15.59
N SER A 102 17.57 6.28 -14.57
CA SER A 102 16.29 5.61 -14.30
C SER A 102 15.86 5.88 -12.88
N VAL A 103 14.60 6.27 -12.72
CA VAL A 103 13.93 6.33 -11.42
C VAL A 103 12.92 5.19 -11.37
N GLN A 104 13.03 4.37 -10.32
CA GLN A 104 12.11 3.29 -10.05
C GLN A 104 11.41 3.60 -8.73
N SER A 105 10.12 3.92 -8.79
CA SER A 105 9.31 4.03 -7.58
C SER A 105 8.90 2.63 -7.13
N VAL A 106 9.36 2.25 -5.95
CA VAL A 106 8.97 1.00 -5.29
C VAL A 106 8.04 1.41 -4.15
N GLY A 107 6.74 1.33 -4.41
CA GLY A 107 5.77 1.24 -3.33
C GLY A 107 6.07 -0.07 -2.59
N VAL A 108 6.37 0.00 -1.30
CA VAL A 108 6.50 -1.23 -0.51
C VAL A 108 5.12 -1.90 -0.52
N PRO A 109 4.93 -3.06 -1.18
CA PRO A 109 3.63 -3.71 -1.19
C PRO A 109 3.23 -4.02 0.24
N SER A 110 1.94 -3.96 0.56
CA SER A 110 1.47 -4.50 1.84
C SER A 110 1.78 -6.00 1.87
N VAL A 111 2.62 -6.44 2.81
CA VAL A 111 3.03 -7.84 2.97
C VAL A 111 2.36 -8.41 4.21
N ASN A 112 1.19 -9.00 4.01
CA ASN A 112 0.49 -9.71 5.07
C ASN A 112 1.34 -10.91 5.53
N THR A 113 1.43 -11.12 6.84
CA THR A 113 2.37 -12.10 7.43
C THR A 113 1.71 -12.94 8.52
N ASN A 114 1.84 -14.26 8.41
CA ASN A 114 1.62 -15.20 9.51
C ASN A 114 2.96 -15.46 10.20
N LEU A 115 3.12 -14.92 11.41
CA LEU A 115 4.36 -14.94 12.18
C LEU A 115 4.30 -15.99 13.31
N MET A 116 5.00 -17.11 13.16
CA MET A 116 5.12 -18.13 14.20
C MET A 116 6.40 -17.91 15.04
N ILE A 117 6.29 -17.83 16.35
CA ILE A 117 7.43 -17.59 17.25
C ILE A 117 7.54 -18.76 18.22
N ALA A 118 8.67 -19.46 18.22
CA ALA A 118 9.06 -20.40 19.26
C ALA A 118 10.09 -19.76 20.19
N LEU A 119 9.70 -19.55 21.44
CA LEU A 119 10.49 -18.86 22.44
C LEU A 119 10.94 -19.80 23.56
N ASP A 120 12.26 -19.90 23.72
CA ASP A 120 12.90 -20.63 24.80
C ASP A 120 12.72 -19.90 26.14
N LEU A 121 12.10 -20.57 27.11
CA LEU A 121 11.89 -20.11 28.49
C LEU A 121 12.72 -20.93 29.50
N SER A 122 13.70 -21.70 29.02
CA SER A 122 14.57 -22.53 29.85
C SER A 122 15.37 -21.71 30.87
N GLY A 123 15.92 -22.42 31.87
CA GLY A 123 16.65 -21.79 32.97
C GLY A 123 17.86 -20.97 32.54
N SER A 124 18.51 -21.31 31.42
CA SER A 124 19.67 -20.59 30.90
C SER A 124 19.29 -19.24 30.26
N MET A 125 18.03 -19.05 29.87
CA MET A 125 17.53 -17.76 29.39
C MET A 125 17.42 -16.70 30.50
N LYS A 126 17.57 -17.10 31.77
CA LYS A 126 17.72 -16.19 32.90
C LYS A 126 19.09 -15.51 32.97
N ASP A 127 20.09 -16.06 32.28
CA ASP A 127 21.45 -15.55 32.37
C ASP A 127 21.53 -14.08 31.91
N PRO A 128 22.43 -13.27 32.51
CA PRO A 128 22.59 -11.88 32.10
C PRO A 128 22.97 -11.78 30.63
N SER A 129 22.26 -10.95 29.87
CA SER A 129 22.60 -10.65 28.47
C SER A 129 23.85 -9.77 28.35
N GLY A 130 24.23 -9.07 29.43
CA GLY A 130 25.27 -8.04 29.40
C GLY A 130 24.81 -6.70 28.81
N VAL A 131 23.55 -6.59 28.40
CA VAL A 131 22.95 -5.38 27.81
C VAL A 131 21.95 -4.79 28.80
N ASN A 132 22.16 -3.53 29.22
CA ASN A 132 21.23 -2.77 30.06
C ASN A 132 20.71 -3.47 31.34
N GLY A 133 21.44 -4.48 31.85
CA GLY A 133 21.05 -5.25 33.02
C GLY A 133 19.93 -6.28 32.79
N LEU A 134 19.56 -6.55 31.53
CA LEU A 134 18.49 -7.48 31.16
C LEU A 134 18.98 -8.94 31.15
N SER A 135 18.10 -9.89 31.43
CA SER A 135 18.35 -11.31 31.10
C SER A 135 18.31 -11.55 29.59
N ARG A 136 18.79 -12.71 29.12
CA ARG A 136 18.64 -13.13 27.72
C ARG A 136 17.17 -13.18 27.30
N LEU A 137 16.28 -13.71 28.14
CA LEU A 137 14.84 -13.72 27.88
C LEU A 137 14.29 -12.29 27.76
N GLU A 138 14.57 -11.40 28.71
CA GLU A 138 14.05 -10.03 28.68
C GLU A 138 14.51 -9.26 27.43
N LEU A 139 15.74 -9.47 26.99
CA LEU A 139 16.26 -8.89 25.75
C LEU A 139 15.61 -9.51 24.49
N SER A 140 15.35 -10.82 24.52
CA SER A 140 14.65 -11.54 23.45
C SER A 140 13.21 -11.03 23.30
N LEU A 141 12.50 -10.87 24.41
CA LEU A 141 11.14 -10.31 24.44
C LEU A 141 11.10 -8.90 23.82
N GLN A 142 12.01 -8.01 24.22
CA GLN A 142 12.11 -6.66 23.62
C GLN A 142 12.39 -6.69 22.12
N SER A 143 13.22 -7.62 21.67
CA SER A 143 13.57 -7.74 20.26
C SER A 143 12.43 -8.34 19.44
N LEU A 144 11.68 -9.29 20.01
CA LEU A 144 10.51 -9.90 19.39
C LEU A 144 9.31 -8.96 19.33
N GLU A 145 9.08 -8.13 20.37
CA GLU A 145 8.07 -7.06 20.32
C GLU A 145 8.37 -6.10 19.16
N ARG A 146 9.62 -5.69 18.96
CA ARG A 146 9.98 -4.85 17.80
C ARG A 146 9.85 -5.57 16.46
N LEU A 147 10.16 -6.87 16.43
CA LEU A 147 9.98 -7.68 15.23
C LEU A 147 8.51 -7.76 14.82
N VAL A 148 7.60 -8.05 15.76
CA VAL A 148 6.14 -8.08 15.50
C VAL A 148 5.70 -6.73 14.95
N LYS A 149 6.11 -5.64 15.60
CA LYS A 149 5.84 -4.28 15.14
C LYS A 149 6.38 -4.04 13.73
N LYS A 150 7.54 -4.59 13.39
CA LYS A 150 8.12 -4.41 12.06
C LYS A 150 7.30 -5.08 10.97
N TYR A 151 6.70 -6.22 11.25
CA TYR A 151 5.76 -6.85 10.33
C TYR A 151 4.43 -6.09 10.25
N GLU A 152 3.94 -5.51 11.36
CA GLU A 152 2.74 -4.63 11.33
C GLU A 152 2.94 -3.41 10.43
N GLU A 153 4.16 -2.85 10.41
CA GLU A 153 4.52 -1.75 9.50
C GLU A 153 4.51 -2.16 8.02
N LEU A 154 4.50 -3.46 7.71
CA LEU A 154 4.52 -3.98 6.34
C LEU A 154 3.14 -4.40 5.84
N GLY A 155 2.21 -4.79 6.70
CA GLY A 155 0.89 -5.30 6.32
C GLY A 155 0.21 -5.97 7.51
N ASP A 156 -0.90 -6.67 7.25
CA ASP A 156 -1.65 -7.32 8.33
C ASP A 156 -0.86 -8.50 8.91
N VAL A 157 -0.85 -8.64 10.23
CA VAL A 157 -0.06 -9.67 10.91
C VAL A 157 -0.92 -10.50 11.84
N ARG A 158 -0.84 -11.82 11.68
CA ARG A 158 -1.34 -12.79 12.65
C ARG A 158 -0.17 -13.54 13.26
N VAL A 159 -0.18 -13.69 14.58
CA VAL A 159 0.96 -14.27 15.33
C VAL A 159 0.56 -15.58 15.99
N ARG A 160 1.46 -16.56 15.98
CA ARG A 160 1.31 -17.81 16.75
C ARG A 160 2.52 -17.97 17.66
N ILE A 161 2.32 -17.96 18.98
CA ILE A 161 3.43 -18.06 19.95
C ILE A 161 3.41 -19.44 20.60
N VAL A 162 4.55 -20.13 20.47
CA VAL A 162 4.90 -21.36 21.16
C VAL A 162 6.00 -21.04 22.15
N THR A 163 5.83 -21.44 23.39
CA THR A 163 6.89 -21.33 24.41
C THR A 163 7.38 -22.72 24.77
N PHE A 164 8.66 -22.86 25.09
CA PHE A 164 9.21 -24.17 25.44
C PHE A 164 10.30 -24.10 26.50
N ALA A 165 10.36 -25.16 27.30
CA ALA A 165 11.43 -25.46 28.25
C ALA A 165 11.63 -26.99 28.26
N ALA A 166 11.24 -27.70 29.33
CA ALA A 166 11.21 -29.16 29.33
C ALA A 166 10.10 -29.72 28.42
N ALA A 167 8.95 -29.03 28.37
CA ALA A 167 7.84 -29.25 27.47
C ALA A 167 7.54 -27.96 26.69
N ALA A 168 6.72 -28.05 25.64
CA ALA A 168 6.28 -26.91 24.85
C ALA A 168 4.77 -26.68 24.96
N GLU A 169 4.34 -25.43 24.87
CA GLU A 169 2.93 -25.03 24.92
C GLU A 169 2.67 -23.90 23.92
N LYS A 170 1.52 -23.97 23.23
CA LYS A 170 1.01 -22.91 22.36
C LYS A 170 0.07 -22.00 23.13
N HIS A 171 0.15 -20.69 22.90
CA HIS A 171 -0.69 -19.72 23.61
C HIS A 171 -2.07 -19.57 22.98
N GLY A 172 -3.14 -19.94 23.69
CA GLY A 172 -4.51 -19.87 23.15
C GLY A 172 -4.78 -20.89 22.06
N ASP A 173 -5.99 -20.84 21.48
CA ASP A 173 -6.48 -21.85 20.52
C ASP A 173 -6.45 -21.39 19.05
N VAL A 174 -6.17 -20.11 18.79
CA VAL A 174 -6.17 -19.49 17.46
C VAL A 174 -4.91 -18.66 17.22
N TRP A 175 -4.64 -18.28 15.97
CA TRP A 175 -3.71 -17.21 15.66
C TRP A 175 -4.22 -15.90 16.24
N MET A 176 -3.34 -15.14 16.89
CA MET A 176 -3.68 -13.92 17.63
C MET A 176 -3.33 -12.66 16.85
N THR A 177 -3.93 -11.54 17.20
CA THR A 177 -3.57 -10.23 16.65
C THR A 177 -2.14 -9.85 17.07
N ALA A 178 -1.53 -8.89 16.39
CA ALA A 178 -0.24 -8.36 16.81
C ALA A 178 -0.30 -7.72 18.22
N GLU A 179 -1.38 -7.01 18.55
CA GLU A 179 -1.60 -6.43 19.89
C GLU A 179 -1.66 -7.52 20.98
N GLU A 180 -2.40 -8.59 20.74
CA GLU A 180 -2.48 -9.74 21.66
C GLU A 180 -1.11 -10.40 21.85
N ALA A 181 -0.34 -10.52 20.77
CA ALA A 181 1.03 -11.04 20.81
C ALA A 181 1.97 -10.16 21.66
N HIS A 182 1.93 -8.84 21.48
CA HIS A 182 2.70 -7.90 22.31
C HIS A 182 2.35 -8.06 23.80
N ASN A 183 1.05 -8.12 24.11
CA ASN A 183 0.55 -8.31 25.46
C ASN A 183 1.05 -9.63 26.08
N TYR A 184 1.01 -10.72 25.31
CA TYR A 184 1.48 -12.02 25.76
C TYR A 184 3.00 -12.05 25.96
N LEU A 185 3.79 -11.53 25.01
CA LEU A 185 5.25 -11.43 25.14
C LEU A 185 5.66 -10.64 26.38
N THR A 186 5.04 -9.49 26.62
CA THR A 186 5.27 -8.70 27.85
C THR A 186 4.92 -9.51 29.11
N SER A 187 3.87 -10.34 29.07
CA SER A 187 3.45 -11.16 30.22
C SER A 187 4.45 -12.25 30.59
N LEU A 188 5.28 -12.71 29.64
CA LEU A 188 6.31 -13.72 29.85
C LEU A 188 7.54 -13.18 30.58
N LYS A 189 7.58 -11.87 30.88
CA LYS A 189 8.66 -11.28 31.65
C LYS A 189 8.81 -11.95 33.02
N ASN A 190 10.01 -12.44 33.30
CA ASN A 190 10.35 -13.24 34.49
C ASN A 190 9.67 -14.61 34.59
N HIS A 191 9.07 -15.12 33.51
CA HIS A 191 8.50 -16.47 33.46
C HIS A 191 9.58 -17.49 33.09
N TYR A 192 9.91 -18.38 34.03
CA TYR A 192 10.92 -19.44 33.87
C TYR A 192 10.35 -20.76 34.43
N PRO A 193 9.50 -21.46 33.68
CA PRO A 193 8.66 -22.54 34.19
C PRO A 193 9.48 -23.78 34.59
N ASP A 194 10.60 -24.07 33.92
CA ASP A 194 11.55 -25.15 34.24
C ASP A 194 12.98 -24.85 33.73
N GLY A 195 13.95 -25.71 34.07
CA GLY A 195 15.38 -25.50 33.80
C GLY A 195 15.95 -26.13 32.52
N TYR A 196 15.16 -26.90 31.76
CA TYR A 196 15.62 -27.67 30.60
C TYR A 196 15.17 -27.06 29.27
N THR A 197 15.76 -27.55 28.18
CA THR A 197 15.56 -27.03 26.81
C THR A 197 15.27 -28.20 25.87
N ASN A 198 14.04 -28.32 25.39
CA ASN A 198 13.55 -29.44 24.55
C ASN A 198 13.12 -28.93 23.17
N TYR A 199 13.90 -29.24 22.14
CA TYR A 199 13.63 -28.79 20.77
C TYR A 199 12.57 -29.66 20.07
N ASP A 200 12.50 -30.95 20.42
CA ASP A 200 11.57 -31.89 19.81
C ASP A 200 10.13 -31.50 20.17
N ALA A 201 9.93 -31.15 21.45
CA ALA A 201 8.69 -30.59 21.95
C ALA A 201 8.30 -29.30 21.23
N ALA A 202 9.25 -28.38 21.07
CA ALA A 202 9.01 -27.11 20.41
C ALA A 202 8.57 -27.31 18.95
N LEU A 203 9.30 -28.10 18.15
CA LEU A 203 8.94 -28.35 16.74
C LEU A 203 7.66 -29.16 16.59
N SER A 204 7.39 -30.10 17.52
CA SER A 204 6.12 -30.82 17.54
C SER A 204 4.95 -29.87 17.76
N VAL A 205 5.05 -28.95 18.72
CA VAL A 205 3.98 -28.00 19.02
C VAL A 205 3.86 -26.90 17.97
N MET A 206 4.96 -26.46 17.35
CA MET A 206 4.90 -25.52 16.22
C MET A 206 4.12 -26.10 15.04
N GLN A 207 4.33 -27.38 14.69
CA GLN A 207 3.58 -28.04 13.63
C GLN A 207 2.08 -28.11 13.94
N ASP A 208 1.72 -28.41 15.19
CA ASP A 208 0.33 -28.43 15.63
C ASP A 208 -0.28 -27.02 15.62
N ALA A 209 0.42 -26.04 16.19
CA ALA A 209 -0.03 -24.66 16.34
C ALA A 209 -0.26 -23.94 15.00
N PHE A 210 0.50 -24.30 13.96
CA PHE A 210 0.32 -23.73 12.63
C PHE A 210 -1.03 -24.11 12.01
N ASN A 211 -1.58 -25.28 12.34
CA ASN A 211 -2.87 -25.75 11.82
C ASN A 211 -4.08 -25.19 12.57
N ASP A 212 -3.87 -24.37 13.60
CA ASP A 212 -4.96 -23.70 14.31
C ASP A 212 -5.62 -22.63 13.43
N ASP A 213 -6.89 -22.32 13.70
CA ASP A 213 -7.66 -21.32 12.95
C ASP A 213 -7.15 -19.89 13.19
N GLY A 214 -7.39 -18.98 12.25
CA GLY A 214 -7.09 -17.54 12.37
C GLY A 214 -5.88 -17.04 11.57
N ALA A 215 -5.13 -17.93 10.90
CA ALA A 215 -4.09 -17.52 9.97
C ALA A 215 -4.67 -16.78 8.74
N LEU A 216 -3.90 -15.83 8.21
CA LEU A 216 -4.22 -15.10 6.99
C LEU A 216 -4.05 -16.00 5.75
N SER A 217 -5.01 -15.98 4.84
CA SER A 217 -5.04 -16.80 3.61
C SER A 217 -4.08 -16.30 2.52
N ASN A 218 -3.86 -14.99 2.45
CA ASN A 218 -2.98 -14.33 1.48
C ASN A 218 -1.78 -13.66 2.18
N ALA A 219 -1.00 -14.47 2.90
CA ALA A 219 0.15 -14.00 3.68
C ALA A 219 1.38 -14.88 3.45
N GLN A 220 2.55 -14.29 3.67
CA GLN A 220 3.78 -15.08 3.82
C GLN A 220 3.78 -15.77 5.20
N ASN A 221 4.35 -16.98 5.26
CA ASN A 221 4.51 -17.70 6.52
C ASN A 221 5.97 -17.63 6.96
N VAL A 222 6.24 -17.09 8.14
CA VAL A 222 7.60 -16.95 8.70
C VAL A 222 7.62 -17.52 10.11
N SER A 223 8.65 -18.32 10.43
CA SER A 223 8.85 -18.80 11.80
C SER A 223 10.18 -18.39 12.39
N TYR A 224 10.17 -17.93 13.64
CA TYR A 224 11.35 -17.57 14.43
C TYR A 224 11.53 -18.54 15.57
N PHE A 225 12.67 -19.22 15.62
CA PHE A 225 13.06 -20.08 16.73
C PHE A 225 14.17 -19.41 17.54
N VAL A 226 13.89 -19.00 18.77
CA VAL A 226 14.81 -18.19 19.58
C VAL A 226 15.26 -18.97 20.80
N SER A 227 16.54 -19.32 20.87
CA SER A 227 17.15 -20.09 21.97
C SER A 227 18.62 -19.71 22.17
N ASP A 228 19.21 -20.12 23.29
CA ASP A 228 20.66 -20.05 23.49
C ASP A 228 21.43 -21.27 22.94
N GLY A 229 20.72 -22.18 22.26
CA GLY A 229 21.29 -23.25 21.42
C GLY A 229 21.63 -24.55 22.14
N ALA A 230 21.31 -24.69 23.43
CA ALA A 230 21.74 -25.82 24.25
C ALA A 230 20.58 -26.75 24.64
N PRO A 231 20.14 -27.66 23.74
CA PRO A 231 19.12 -28.65 24.12
C PRO A 231 19.65 -29.56 25.23
N THR A 232 18.88 -29.66 26.33
CA THR A 232 19.19 -30.43 27.55
C THR A 232 18.07 -31.41 27.92
N ALA A 233 17.02 -31.45 27.11
CA ALA A 233 15.96 -32.43 27.15
C ALA A 233 15.55 -32.83 25.73
N SER A 234 14.82 -33.94 25.64
CA SER A 234 14.30 -34.52 24.40
C SER A 234 12.96 -35.20 24.66
N ASP A 235 12.21 -35.53 23.61
CA ASP A 235 10.98 -36.31 23.71
C ASP A 235 10.79 -37.14 22.44
N GLY A 236 10.05 -38.26 22.54
CA GLY A 236 9.87 -39.17 21.41
C GLY A 236 11.06 -40.12 21.24
N ASP A 237 11.69 -40.11 20.07
CA ASP A 237 12.91 -40.83 19.74
C ASP A 237 13.61 -40.17 18.54
N THR A 238 14.80 -40.67 18.17
CA THR A 238 15.66 -40.04 17.15
C THR A 238 15.05 -39.96 15.74
N GLU A 239 13.84 -40.51 15.56
CA GLU A 239 13.04 -40.43 14.34
C GLU A 239 11.75 -39.62 14.49
N THR A 240 11.26 -39.35 15.70
CA THR A 240 9.93 -38.78 15.94
C THR A 240 9.93 -37.61 16.92
N LEU A 241 9.47 -36.45 16.44
CA LEU A 241 9.16 -35.28 17.26
C LEU A 241 7.96 -35.57 18.19
N ALA A 242 8.05 -35.20 19.47
CA ALA A 242 6.97 -35.38 20.45
C ALA A 242 6.97 -34.31 21.55
N ASN A 243 5.86 -34.22 22.29
CA ASN A 243 5.70 -33.35 23.48
C ASN A 243 4.78 -34.04 24.50
N THR A 244 5.17 -35.22 24.98
CA THR A 244 4.36 -36.08 25.85
C THR A 244 5.08 -36.59 27.10
N ASP A 245 6.39 -36.88 27.02
CA ASP A 245 7.18 -37.45 28.11
C ASP A 245 8.65 -36.99 28.02
N PRO A 246 8.97 -35.79 28.53
CA PRO A 246 10.30 -35.21 28.36
C PRO A 246 11.37 -36.00 29.11
N LYS A 247 12.41 -36.40 28.39
CA LYS A 247 13.61 -37.07 28.91
C LYS A 247 14.71 -36.04 29.17
N THR A 248 15.32 -36.09 30.35
CA THR A 248 16.28 -35.08 30.83
C THR A 248 17.64 -35.68 31.22
N ASP A 249 17.99 -36.83 30.65
CA ASP A 249 19.24 -37.53 30.92
C ASP A 249 20.39 -36.97 30.06
N ASP A 250 21.46 -36.52 30.72
CA ASP A 250 22.56 -35.71 30.14
C ASP A 250 23.22 -36.29 28.86
N ASP A 251 23.12 -37.60 28.61
CA ASP A 251 23.75 -38.32 27.49
C ASP A 251 22.74 -38.95 26.52
N ASN A 252 21.50 -38.43 26.48
CA ASN A 252 20.48 -38.96 25.59
C ASN A 252 20.83 -38.68 24.11
N PRO A 253 20.92 -39.70 23.24
CA PRO A 253 21.21 -39.49 21.81
C PRO A 253 20.15 -38.65 21.08
N ASP A 254 19.00 -38.49 21.72
CA ASP A 254 17.81 -37.76 21.28
C ASP A 254 17.90 -36.24 21.51
N HIS A 255 18.93 -35.74 22.22
CA HIS A 255 19.02 -34.31 22.52
C HIS A 255 19.25 -33.43 21.28
N GLY A 256 18.28 -32.54 21.01
CA GLY A 256 18.23 -31.66 19.85
C GLY A 256 17.63 -32.39 18.65
N ILE A 257 17.76 -31.83 17.44
CA ILE A 257 17.11 -32.42 16.26
C ILE A 257 18.03 -33.42 15.56
N GLN A 258 17.53 -34.64 15.30
CA GLN A 258 18.20 -35.67 14.50
C GLN A 258 17.69 -35.69 13.05
N GLY A 259 18.43 -36.38 12.16
CA GLY A 259 18.20 -36.28 10.71
C GLY A 259 16.82 -36.72 10.22
N LYS A 260 16.05 -37.54 10.98
CA LYS A 260 14.67 -37.90 10.61
C LYS A 260 13.64 -36.93 11.14
N GLU A 261 13.90 -36.31 12.28
CA GLU A 261 13.10 -35.20 12.79
C GLU A 261 13.31 -33.96 11.93
N GLU A 262 14.53 -33.69 11.49
CA GLU A 262 14.88 -32.64 10.52
C GLU A 262 14.15 -32.85 9.18
N GLU A 263 14.11 -34.08 8.66
CA GLU A 263 13.34 -34.40 7.46
C GLU A 263 11.84 -34.17 7.67
N THR A 264 11.31 -34.50 8.86
CA THR A 264 9.91 -34.24 9.20
C THR A 264 9.61 -32.74 9.23
N TRP A 265 10.46 -31.97 9.90
CA TRP A 265 10.34 -30.52 10.02
C TRP A 265 10.47 -29.80 8.68
N THR A 266 11.50 -30.11 7.89
CA THR A 266 11.72 -29.51 6.58
C THR A 266 10.60 -29.85 5.59
N ASN A 267 10.04 -31.07 5.62
CA ASN A 267 8.86 -31.41 4.82
C ASN A 267 7.63 -30.58 5.22
N PHE A 268 7.41 -30.36 6.51
CA PHE A 268 6.35 -29.49 7.00
C PHE A 268 6.54 -28.04 6.54
N LEU A 269 7.75 -27.49 6.65
CA LEU A 269 8.06 -26.12 6.20
C LEU A 269 7.83 -25.94 4.70
N ASN A 270 8.30 -26.89 3.88
CA ASN A 270 8.12 -26.89 2.43
C ASN A 270 6.65 -26.99 2.02
N THR A 271 5.88 -27.84 2.71
CA THR A 271 4.46 -28.03 2.42
C THR A 271 3.64 -26.78 2.71
N ASN A 272 4.02 -26.04 3.76
CA ASN A 272 3.29 -24.87 4.23
C ASN A 272 3.93 -23.54 3.82
N HIS A 273 4.93 -23.57 2.94
CA HIS A 273 5.64 -22.39 2.45
C HIS A 273 6.22 -21.50 3.56
N ILE A 274 6.78 -22.10 4.60
CA ILE A 274 7.28 -21.40 5.79
C ILE A 274 8.78 -21.11 5.65
N ASN A 275 9.19 -19.86 5.85
CA ASN A 275 10.59 -19.49 6.05
C ASN A 275 10.95 -19.60 7.54
N SER A 276 11.72 -20.63 7.93
CA SER A 276 12.13 -20.87 9.31
C SER A 276 13.52 -20.34 9.60
N ILE A 277 13.62 -19.43 10.57
CA ILE A 277 14.83 -18.74 10.99
C ILE A 277 15.14 -19.10 12.44
N ALA A 278 16.31 -19.69 12.69
CA ALA A 278 16.77 -20.02 14.04
C ALA A 278 17.80 -19.00 14.53
N PHE A 279 17.57 -18.44 15.73
CA PHE A 279 18.45 -17.49 16.40
C PHE A 279 19.10 -18.12 17.63
N GLY A 280 20.43 -18.01 17.67
CA GLY A 280 21.26 -18.42 18.79
C GLY A 280 21.71 -17.22 19.62
N ILE A 281 21.37 -17.18 20.91
CA ILE A 281 21.64 -16.05 21.80
C ILE A 281 22.79 -16.36 22.75
N GLY A 282 23.95 -15.71 22.54
CA GLY A 282 25.09 -15.77 23.45
C GLY A 282 26.43 -16.10 22.79
N GLY A 283 27.48 -16.17 23.60
CA GLY A 283 28.86 -16.38 23.11
C GLY A 283 29.24 -17.84 22.82
N ASP A 284 28.59 -18.80 23.48
CA ASP A 284 28.93 -20.24 23.43
C ASP A 284 27.76 -21.08 22.87
N VAL A 285 27.13 -20.61 21.78
CA VAL A 285 25.96 -21.28 21.19
C VAL A 285 26.38 -22.50 20.35
N PRO A 286 25.87 -23.71 20.63
CA PRO A 286 26.08 -24.90 19.81
C PRO A 286 25.34 -24.81 18.45
N VAL A 287 25.89 -24.07 17.48
CA VAL A 287 25.26 -23.82 16.16
C VAL A 287 24.76 -25.09 15.45
N ALA A 288 25.48 -26.21 15.59
CA ALA A 288 25.09 -27.49 15.00
C ALA A 288 23.75 -28.05 15.52
N LYS A 289 23.27 -27.58 16.68
CA LYS A 289 21.98 -27.97 17.26
C LYS A 289 20.82 -27.09 16.78
N LEU A 290 21.11 -25.88 16.30
CA LEU A 290 20.11 -24.94 15.78
C LEU A 290 19.97 -25.03 14.26
N ASN A 291 21.04 -25.36 13.54
CA ASN A 291 21.02 -25.47 12.08
C ASN A 291 19.89 -26.36 11.52
N PRO A 292 19.55 -27.53 12.10
CA PRO A 292 18.46 -28.37 11.60
C PRO A 292 17.07 -27.70 11.63
N ILE A 293 16.93 -26.60 12.38
CA ILE A 293 15.67 -25.85 12.51
C ILE A 293 15.57 -24.75 11.44
N ALA A 294 16.70 -24.27 10.94
CA ALA A 294 16.81 -23.16 9.99
C ALA A 294 16.68 -23.67 8.55
N HIS A 295 15.56 -23.37 7.90
CA HIS A 295 15.28 -23.83 6.54
C HIS A 295 14.26 -22.92 5.86
N ASN A 296 14.50 -22.56 4.60
CA ASN A 296 13.56 -21.75 3.84
C ASN A 296 12.68 -22.65 2.95
N GLY A 297 11.46 -22.92 3.40
CA GLY A 297 10.46 -23.68 2.63
C GLY A 297 9.61 -22.84 1.67
N SER A 298 9.89 -21.54 1.53
CA SER A 298 9.13 -20.64 0.65
C SER A 298 9.47 -20.81 -0.84
N ASN A 299 8.51 -20.53 -1.72
CA ASN A 299 8.62 -20.74 -3.17
C ASN A 299 9.71 -19.91 -3.88
N HIS A 300 10.29 -18.90 -3.21
CA HIS A 300 11.22 -17.96 -3.83
C HIS A 300 12.69 -18.31 -3.67
N ASN A 301 13.10 -19.16 -2.71
CA ASN A 301 14.51 -19.53 -2.48
C ASN A 301 14.61 -20.80 -1.60
N ASN A 302 14.12 -21.93 -2.11
CA ASN A 302 14.07 -23.18 -1.33
C ASN A 302 15.49 -23.72 -1.01
N GLY A 303 15.77 -23.96 0.27
CA GLY A 303 17.03 -24.59 0.70
C GLY A 303 17.35 -24.43 2.19
N ASP A 304 18.33 -25.22 2.64
CA ASP A 304 18.86 -25.14 4.01
C ASP A 304 19.49 -23.78 4.26
N THR A 305 19.11 -23.18 5.38
CA THR A 305 19.74 -21.97 5.90
C THR A 305 20.59 -22.33 7.11
N ASN A 306 21.43 -21.41 7.57
CA ASN A 306 22.17 -21.59 8.82
C ASN A 306 21.51 -20.77 9.92
N ALA A 307 21.62 -21.25 11.16
CA ALA A 307 21.20 -20.47 12.31
C ALA A 307 22.01 -19.18 12.44
N VAL A 308 21.33 -18.10 12.83
CA VAL A 308 21.93 -16.78 13.04
C VAL A 308 22.42 -16.70 14.48
N ILE A 309 23.74 -16.64 14.67
CA ILE A 309 24.35 -16.57 16.01
C ILE A 309 24.64 -15.13 16.39
N VAL A 310 23.96 -14.66 17.43
CA VAL A 310 24.14 -13.31 17.97
C VAL A 310 25.08 -13.38 19.16
N THR A 311 26.37 -13.14 18.89
CA THR A 311 27.42 -13.13 19.91
C THR A 311 27.48 -11.80 20.66
N ASP A 312 27.25 -10.68 19.96
CA ASP A 312 27.04 -9.36 20.55
C ASP A 312 25.54 -9.11 20.72
N LEU A 313 25.05 -9.39 21.92
CA LEU A 313 23.63 -9.28 22.24
C LEU A 313 23.10 -7.84 22.16
N SER A 314 23.96 -6.83 22.19
CA SER A 314 23.51 -5.44 21.95
C SER A 314 22.96 -5.22 20.53
N ARG A 315 23.25 -6.15 19.60
CA ARG A 315 22.78 -6.14 18.21
C ARG A 315 21.64 -7.10 17.94
N LEU A 316 21.12 -7.81 18.95
CA LEU A 316 20.06 -8.82 18.76
C LEU A 316 18.85 -8.25 18.03
N GLU A 317 18.39 -7.09 18.49
CA GLU A 317 17.29 -6.33 17.91
C GLU A 317 17.49 -6.05 16.41
N ALA A 318 18.59 -5.36 16.06
CA ALA A 318 18.91 -5.04 14.67
C ALA A 318 19.11 -6.29 13.79
N THR A 319 19.54 -7.41 14.37
CA THR A 319 19.73 -8.67 13.65
C THR A 319 18.39 -9.35 13.35
N LEU A 320 17.46 -9.33 14.31
CA LEU A 320 16.08 -9.82 14.10
C LEU A 320 15.35 -8.95 13.08
N GLU A 321 15.42 -7.62 13.21
CA GLU A 321 14.80 -6.70 12.25
C GLU A 321 15.37 -6.89 10.83
N GLY A 322 16.69 -7.03 10.68
CA GLY A 322 17.34 -7.26 9.39
C GLY A 322 17.04 -8.62 8.73
N SER A 323 16.32 -9.51 9.43
CA SER A 323 15.84 -10.79 8.88
C SER A 323 14.48 -10.68 8.20
N VAL A 324 13.77 -9.55 8.38
CA VAL A 324 12.49 -9.29 7.73
C VAL A 324 12.73 -9.07 6.24
N VAL A 325 12.03 -9.84 5.41
CA VAL A 325 12.20 -9.83 3.96
C VAL A 325 10.92 -9.32 3.29
N ILE A 326 11.05 -8.26 2.51
CA ILE A 326 9.98 -7.72 1.65
C ILE A 326 10.16 -8.32 0.25
N PRO A 327 9.10 -8.54 -0.56
CA PRO A 327 9.25 -8.97 -1.94
C PRO A 327 10.27 -8.11 -2.71
N PRO A 328 11.21 -8.72 -3.43
CA PRO A 328 12.24 -7.98 -4.12
C PRO A 328 11.71 -7.33 -5.41
N TYR A 329 12.24 -6.17 -5.76
CA TYR A 329 12.10 -5.57 -7.08
C TYR A 329 13.22 -6.08 -8.00
N SER A 330 12.86 -6.58 -9.18
CA SER A 330 13.85 -6.99 -10.20
C SER A 330 13.84 -6.02 -11.38
N GLY A 331 15.01 -5.67 -11.88
CA GLY A 331 15.15 -4.80 -13.05
C GLY A 331 16.42 -5.11 -13.85
N ASN A 332 16.72 -4.23 -14.81
CA ASN A 332 17.98 -4.28 -15.55
C ASN A 332 18.49 -2.85 -15.76
N LEU A 333 19.77 -2.60 -15.45
CA LEU A 333 20.43 -1.30 -15.58
C LEU A 333 20.43 -0.75 -17.01
N LEU A 334 20.31 -1.61 -18.02
CA LEU A 334 20.27 -1.22 -19.42
C LEU A 334 18.97 -0.49 -19.79
N GLY A 335 17.83 -0.82 -19.17
CA GLY A 335 16.54 -0.24 -19.52
C GLY A 335 16.23 -0.32 -21.01
N SER A 336 16.06 0.83 -21.68
CA SER A 336 15.94 0.95 -23.14
C SER A 336 17.27 1.21 -23.87
N GLY A 337 18.37 1.36 -23.12
CA GLY A 337 19.73 1.43 -23.61
C GLY A 337 20.33 0.06 -23.87
N GLY A 338 21.66 -0.02 -23.91
CA GLY A 338 22.37 -1.25 -24.25
C GLY A 338 23.89 -1.06 -24.31
N PHE A 339 24.61 -2.17 -24.46
CA PHE A 339 26.07 -2.17 -24.54
C PHE A 339 26.62 -1.72 -25.89
N GLY A 340 25.84 -1.78 -26.97
CA GLY A 340 26.36 -1.66 -28.34
C GLY A 340 26.25 -2.98 -29.11
N ALA A 341 26.67 -3.01 -30.38
CA ALA A 341 26.49 -4.14 -31.29
C ALA A 341 27.52 -5.27 -31.06
N ASP A 342 28.64 -4.97 -30.42
CA ASP A 342 29.70 -5.93 -30.06
C ASP A 342 29.51 -6.53 -28.66
N GLY A 343 28.57 -6.01 -27.85
CA GLY A 343 28.27 -6.46 -26.50
C GLY A 343 29.10 -5.75 -25.43
N GLY A 344 28.99 -6.14 -24.17
CA GLY A 344 29.71 -5.45 -23.09
C GLY A 344 29.35 -5.94 -21.70
N HIS A 345 29.70 -5.16 -20.69
CA HIS A 345 29.45 -5.42 -19.28
C HIS A 345 29.27 -4.13 -18.47
N VAL A 346 28.75 -4.26 -17.25
CA VAL A 346 28.79 -3.19 -16.25
C VAL A 346 30.23 -3.09 -15.76
N GLN A 347 30.92 -2.02 -16.14
CA GLN A 347 32.32 -1.79 -15.78
C GLN A 347 32.48 -1.49 -14.30
N ASP A 348 31.59 -0.65 -13.76
CA ASP A 348 31.58 -0.31 -12.35
C ASP A 348 30.21 0.17 -11.84
N ILE A 349 30.03 0.04 -10.53
CA ILE A 349 28.88 0.55 -9.78
C ILE A 349 29.34 1.16 -8.46
N THR A 350 28.76 2.29 -8.09
CA THR A 350 28.98 2.98 -6.81
C THR A 350 27.76 2.84 -5.94
N VAL A 351 27.93 2.30 -4.74
CA VAL A 351 26.86 2.00 -3.79
C VAL A 351 27.14 2.66 -2.45
N LYS A 352 26.13 3.26 -1.81
CA LYS A 352 26.26 3.78 -0.44
C LYS A 352 25.94 2.66 0.55
N MET A 353 26.94 2.24 1.33
CA MET A 353 26.83 1.12 2.28
C MET A 353 27.51 1.41 3.62
N ASP A 354 27.17 0.67 4.67
CA ASP A 354 27.89 0.72 5.94
C ASP A 354 29.22 -0.04 5.84
N VAL A 355 30.33 0.65 6.10
CA VAL A 355 31.66 0.04 6.21
C VAL A 355 32.22 0.33 7.59
N ASN A 356 32.13 -0.67 8.48
CA ASN A 356 32.58 -0.59 9.87
C ASN A 356 31.82 0.47 10.71
N GLY A 357 30.50 0.58 10.54
CA GLY A 357 29.67 1.54 11.28
C GLY A 357 29.67 2.96 10.69
N VAL A 358 30.10 3.12 9.45
CA VAL A 358 30.17 4.41 8.74
C VAL A 358 29.62 4.28 7.33
N ASP A 359 28.59 5.07 7.02
CA ASP A 359 28.08 5.32 5.67
C ASP A 359 29.20 5.74 4.71
N THR A 360 29.52 4.87 3.75
CA THR A 360 30.60 5.06 2.78
C THR A 360 30.08 4.79 1.37
N LEU A 361 30.43 5.66 0.41
CA LEU A 361 30.26 5.36 -1.02
C LEU A 361 31.40 4.45 -1.46
N VAL A 362 31.07 3.24 -1.89
CA VAL A 362 32.04 2.23 -2.32
C VAL A 362 31.87 2.00 -3.81
N LYS A 363 32.96 2.10 -4.57
CA LYS A 363 32.98 1.79 -6.00
C LYS A 363 33.45 0.36 -6.20
N PHE A 364 32.57 -0.47 -6.73
CA PHE A 364 32.88 -1.82 -7.19
C PHE A 364 33.21 -1.82 -8.68
N THR A 365 34.32 -2.43 -9.05
CA THR A 365 34.81 -2.50 -10.44
C THR A 365 34.91 -3.95 -10.86
N TYR A 366 34.29 -4.30 -11.99
CA TYR A 366 34.34 -5.65 -12.56
C TYR A 366 35.49 -5.75 -13.57
N ASP A 367 36.33 -6.76 -13.37
CA ASP A 367 37.37 -7.17 -14.31
C ASP A 367 36.85 -8.41 -15.07
N ALA A 368 36.42 -8.20 -16.31
CA ALA A 368 35.85 -9.24 -17.16
C ALA A 368 36.85 -10.34 -17.54
N ASP A 369 38.14 -9.99 -17.67
CA ASP A 369 39.21 -10.93 -18.02
C ASP A 369 39.55 -11.85 -16.83
N ALA A 370 39.63 -11.29 -15.64
CA ALA A 370 39.90 -12.03 -14.41
C ALA A 370 38.64 -12.67 -13.80
N ASN A 371 37.45 -12.30 -14.32
CA ASN A 371 36.13 -12.64 -13.81
C ASN A 371 36.03 -12.42 -12.29
N GLN A 372 36.35 -11.21 -11.85
CA GLN A 372 36.43 -10.82 -10.44
C GLN A 372 35.95 -9.39 -10.24
N ILE A 373 35.40 -9.10 -9.06
CA ILE A 373 34.98 -7.75 -8.65
C ILE A 373 35.91 -7.25 -7.55
N THR A 374 36.47 -6.07 -7.76
CA THR A 374 37.32 -5.35 -6.80
C THR A 374 36.62 -4.10 -6.29
N ASN A 375 37.12 -3.48 -5.22
CA ASN A 375 36.53 -2.29 -4.63
C ASN A 375 37.59 -1.34 -4.06
N ASP A 376 37.23 -0.07 -3.90
CA ASP A 376 38.09 0.99 -3.37
C ASP A 376 38.05 1.13 -1.82
N ALA A 377 37.19 0.35 -1.15
CA ALA A 377 37.04 0.36 0.31
C ALA A 377 37.90 -0.70 1.04
N GLY A 378 38.67 -1.51 0.31
CA GLY A 378 39.51 -2.56 0.88
C GLY A 378 38.73 -3.78 1.41
N LEU A 379 37.49 -3.97 0.96
CA LEU A 379 36.71 -5.18 1.19
C LEU A 379 37.29 -6.37 0.40
N PRO A 380 37.02 -7.63 0.79
CA PRO A 380 37.49 -8.81 0.05
C PRO A 380 37.13 -8.79 -1.44
N ILE A 381 37.99 -9.36 -2.27
CA ILE A 381 37.74 -9.55 -3.70
C ILE A 381 36.67 -10.62 -3.89
N ILE A 382 35.68 -10.36 -4.73
CA ILE A 382 34.62 -11.30 -5.08
C ILE A 382 35.03 -12.03 -6.36
N SER A 383 34.92 -13.36 -6.36
CA SER A 383 35.13 -14.16 -7.57
C SER A 383 33.82 -14.31 -8.34
N GLY A 384 33.83 -14.12 -9.65
CA GLY A 384 32.64 -14.10 -10.50
C GLY A 384 32.13 -12.68 -10.79
N SER A 385 30.95 -12.62 -11.43
CA SER A 385 30.29 -11.38 -11.86
C SER A 385 29.09 -10.96 -11.01
N GLN A 386 28.75 -11.72 -9.96
CA GLN A 386 27.64 -11.39 -9.07
C GLN A 386 28.13 -10.48 -7.93
N LEU A 387 27.51 -9.31 -7.80
CA LEU A 387 27.71 -8.40 -6.68
C LEU A 387 26.50 -8.47 -5.75
N ASP A 388 26.72 -8.84 -4.48
CA ASP A 388 25.71 -8.79 -3.43
C ASP A 388 26.15 -7.80 -2.34
N VAL A 389 25.36 -6.76 -2.11
CA VAL A 389 25.64 -5.72 -1.12
C VAL A 389 24.41 -5.34 -0.30
N THR A 390 24.64 -4.70 0.84
CA THR A 390 23.60 -4.10 1.67
C THR A 390 23.81 -2.60 1.72
N THR A 391 22.78 -1.81 1.37
CA THR A 391 22.87 -0.35 1.33
C THR A 391 22.60 0.29 2.70
N THR A 392 22.85 1.59 2.82
CA THR A 392 22.57 2.35 4.07
C THR A 392 21.09 2.56 4.36
N LEU A 393 20.25 2.51 3.32
CA LEU A 393 18.79 2.41 3.43
C LEU A 393 18.48 0.92 3.41
N PRO A 394 18.51 0.23 4.57
CA PRO A 394 18.79 -1.19 4.68
C PRO A 394 18.04 -2.02 3.63
N ALA A 395 18.73 -2.32 2.53
CA ALA A 395 18.23 -3.07 1.40
C ALA A 395 19.33 -3.97 0.86
N LYS A 396 18.99 -5.19 0.45
CA LYS A 396 19.89 -6.06 -0.31
C LYS A 396 19.82 -5.66 -1.78
N PHE A 397 20.98 -5.41 -2.37
CA PHE A 397 21.10 -5.15 -3.80
C PHE A 397 22.02 -6.21 -4.41
N SER A 398 21.47 -6.97 -5.34
CA SER A 398 22.15 -8.03 -6.07
C SER A 398 22.23 -7.62 -7.54
N LEU A 399 23.43 -7.60 -8.14
CA LEU A 399 23.65 -7.18 -9.52
C LEU A 399 24.55 -8.18 -10.25
N ASN A 400 24.12 -8.60 -11.44
CA ASN A 400 24.97 -9.31 -12.37
C ASN A 400 25.72 -8.31 -13.28
N MET A 401 27.04 -8.24 -13.11
CA MET A 401 27.89 -7.30 -13.83
C MET A 401 28.02 -7.63 -15.33
N THR A 402 27.64 -8.83 -15.81
CA THR A 402 27.73 -9.15 -17.24
C THR A 402 26.57 -8.61 -18.07
N ASP A 403 25.37 -8.55 -17.49
CA ASP A 403 24.15 -8.22 -18.24
C ASP A 403 23.32 -7.07 -17.64
N GLY A 404 23.74 -6.55 -16.49
CA GLY A 404 23.05 -5.45 -15.81
C GLY A 404 21.77 -5.84 -15.09
N SER A 405 21.39 -7.13 -15.04
CA SER A 405 20.22 -7.58 -14.28
C SER A 405 20.45 -7.40 -12.79
N TYR A 406 19.46 -6.83 -12.09
CA TYR A 406 19.55 -6.58 -10.66
C TYR A 406 18.28 -6.95 -9.91
N ILE A 407 18.45 -7.20 -8.62
CA ILE A 407 17.42 -7.41 -7.62
C ILE A 407 17.67 -6.43 -6.47
N HIS A 408 16.70 -5.58 -6.16
CA HIS A 408 16.70 -4.67 -5.00
C HIS A 408 15.63 -5.11 -4.02
N GLN A 409 15.99 -5.31 -2.76
CA GLN A 409 15.09 -5.82 -1.74
C GLN A 409 15.24 -5.02 -0.45
N SER A 410 14.28 -4.14 -0.19
CA SER A 410 14.18 -3.42 1.07
C SER A 410 14.06 -4.39 2.25
N MET A 411 14.74 -4.10 3.36
CA MET A 411 14.66 -4.83 4.62
C MET A 411 13.91 -4.04 5.70
N SER A 412 13.34 -2.88 5.34
CA SER A 412 12.52 -2.08 6.22
C SER A 412 11.44 -1.33 5.43
N ALA A 413 10.21 -1.26 5.95
CA ALA A 413 9.25 -0.23 5.56
C ALA A 413 9.90 1.15 5.74
N ALA A 414 9.83 2.00 4.73
CA ALA A 414 10.33 3.36 4.85
C ALA A 414 9.34 4.16 5.72
N THR A 415 9.81 4.95 6.69
CA THR A 415 8.95 5.85 7.49
C THR A 415 8.66 7.17 6.76
N GLY A 416 8.71 7.16 5.43
CA GLY A 416 8.64 8.31 4.51
C GLY A 416 9.36 8.02 3.18
N ALA A 417 9.25 8.91 2.20
CA ALA A 417 9.93 8.75 0.92
C ALA A 417 11.47 8.81 1.08
N ALA A 418 12.19 7.81 0.58
CA ALA A 418 13.65 7.76 0.63
C ALA A 418 14.27 7.19 -0.65
N ASP A 419 15.42 7.73 -1.06
CA ASP A 419 16.12 7.34 -2.28
C ASP A 419 17.35 6.47 -1.99
N ASP A 420 17.37 5.25 -2.54
CA ASP A 420 18.59 4.46 -2.67
C ASP A 420 19.18 4.68 -4.08
N THR A 421 20.42 5.15 -4.17
CA THR A 421 21.00 5.64 -5.43
C THR A 421 22.25 4.87 -5.81
N PHE A 422 22.30 4.43 -7.06
CA PHE A 422 23.35 3.60 -7.63
C PHE A 422 23.91 4.29 -8.89
N GLY A 423 25.13 4.82 -8.82
CA GLY A 423 25.82 5.32 -10.00
C GLY A 423 26.55 4.19 -10.72
N PHE A 424 26.33 3.99 -12.02
CA PHE A 424 26.95 2.88 -12.76
C PHE A 424 27.56 3.35 -14.08
N THR A 425 28.52 2.56 -14.57
CA THR A 425 29.18 2.75 -15.87
C THR A 425 29.10 1.45 -16.67
N LEU A 426 28.57 1.51 -17.88
CA LEU A 426 28.62 0.44 -18.87
C LEU A 426 29.90 0.59 -19.70
N ALA A 427 30.49 -0.53 -20.11
CA ALA A 427 31.54 -0.59 -21.11
C ALA A 427 31.18 -1.63 -22.17
N ASP A 428 31.53 -1.36 -23.43
CA ASP A 428 31.55 -2.36 -24.49
C ASP A 428 32.87 -3.13 -24.52
N ASN A 429 33.05 -3.98 -25.53
CA ASN A 429 34.21 -4.87 -25.63
C ASN A 429 35.47 -4.18 -26.18
N ASP A 430 35.36 -2.98 -26.77
CA ASP A 430 36.52 -2.22 -27.24
C ASP A 430 36.91 -1.04 -26.31
N GLY A 431 36.08 -0.75 -25.31
CA GLY A 431 36.41 0.03 -24.13
C GLY A 431 35.78 1.42 -24.08
N ASP A 432 34.81 1.70 -24.96
CA ASP A 432 33.95 2.87 -24.85
C ASP A 432 32.99 2.73 -23.66
N THR A 433 32.65 3.84 -23.02
CA THR A 433 31.92 3.83 -21.75
C THR A 433 30.79 4.85 -21.69
N SER A 434 29.75 4.52 -20.93
CA SER A 434 28.59 5.39 -20.69
C SER A 434 28.11 5.24 -19.25
N SER A 435 27.85 6.36 -18.57
CA SER A 435 27.47 6.36 -17.15
C SER A 435 26.08 6.92 -16.94
N ALA A 436 25.36 6.38 -15.96
CA ALA A 436 24.06 6.86 -15.53
C ALA A 436 23.81 6.54 -14.05
N THR A 437 22.66 6.97 -13.56
CA THR A 437 22.21 6.75 -12.18
C THR A 437 20.89 5.98 -12.16
N LEU A 438 20.85 4.90 -11.38
CA LEU A 438 19.60 4.27 -10.95
C LEU A 438 19.22 4.84 -9.58
N THR A 439 18.02 5.40 -9.47
CA THR A 439 17.43 5.83 -8.21
C THR A 439 16.23 4.95 -7.88
N MET A 440 16.28 4.26 -6.75
CA MET A 440 15.16 3.51 -6.18
C MET A 440 14.44 4.44 -5.18
N HIS A 441 13.29 4.95 -5.57
CA HIS A 441 12.43 5.78 -4.72
C HIS A 441 11.53 4.88 -3.89
N ILE A 442 11.81 4.75 -2.60
CA ILE A 442 11.08 3.88 -1.67
C ILE A 442 10.05 4.74 -0.95
N GLU A 443 8.76 4.46 -1.16
CA GLU A 443 7.65 5.18 -0.52
C GLU A 443 6.84 4.24 0.38
N ALA A 444 6.44 4.75 1.55
CA ALA A 444 5.33 4.18 2.31
C ALA A 444 4.01 4.56 1.62
N PRO A 445 2.95 3.73 1.68
CA PRO A 445 1.63 4.18 1.29
C PRO A 445 1.23 5.37 2.19
N VAL A 446 1.24 6.58 1.62
CA VAL A 446 0.66 7.76 2.28
C VAL A 446 -0.84 7.72 1.98
N PRO A 447 -1.73 7.80 2.98
CA PRO A 447 -3.16 7.85 2.73
C PRO A 447 -3.51 9.01 1.78
N ILE A 448 -4.29 8.73 0.75
CA ILE A 448 -4.86 9.77 -0.12
C ILE A 448 -5.76 10.67 0.75
N VAL A 449 -5.46 11.96 0.78
CA VAL A 449 -6.25 12.94 1.52
C VAL A 449 -7.45 13.38 0.67
N GLY A 450 -8.65 13.13 1.18
CA GLY A 450 -9.89 13.52 0.53
C GLY A 450 -10.09 15.04 0.50
N GLN A 451 -10.67 15.54 -0.60
CA GLN A 451 -11.13 16.93 -0.71
C GLN A 451 -12.59 17.03 -0.24
N SER A 452 -12.86 17.79 0.82
CA SER A 452 -14.22 17.98 1.33
C SER A 452 -15.15 18.57 0.26
N LEU A 453 -16.36 18.01 0.13
CA LEU A 453 -17.40 18.54 -0.76
C LEU A 453 -18.06 19.82 -0.20
N GLY A 454 -17.92 20.03 1.11
CA GLY A 454 -18.50 21.14 1.87
C GLY A 454 -20.02 21.10 2.03
N THR A 455 -20.54 21.97 2.92
CA THR A 455 -21.97 22.06 3.27
C THR A 455 -22.49 23.48 3.16
N ASN A 456 -23.67 23.64 2.56
CA ASN A 456 -24.46 24.87 2.60
C ASN A 456 -25.56 24.74 3.66
N VAL A 457 -25.49 25.53 4.72
CA VAL A 457 -26.47 25.56 5.83
C VAL A 457 -27.37 26.79 5.73
N LEU A 458 -28.65 26.59 5.47
CA LEU A 458 -29.66 27.65 5.48
C LEU A 458 -30.41 27.65 6.81
N ILE A 459 -30.47 28.78 7.50
CA ILE A 459 -31.22 28.91 8.76
C ILE A 459 -32.34 29.93 8.54
N MET A 460 -33.57 29.50 8.85
CA MET A 460 -34.77 30.31 8.84
C MET A 460 -35.32 30.41 10.27
N LEU A 461 -35.27 31.62 10.83
CA LEU A 461 -35.60 31.85 12.24
C LEU A 461 -36.88 32.67 12.40
N ASP A 462 -37.84 32.12 13.14
CA ASP A 462 -39.06 32.83 13.53
C ASP A 462 -38.71 34.03 14.43
N MET A 463 -39.29 35.18 14.10
CA MET A 463 -39.15 36.46 14.78
C MET A 463 -40.50 37.00 15.25
N SER A 464 -41.54 36.16 15.33
CA SER A 464 -42.85 36.52 15.88
C SER A 464 -42.78 36.89 17.36
N SER A 465 -43.76 37.65 17.87
CA SER A 465 -43.80 38.04 19.28
C SER A 465 -43.80 36.86 20.26
N SER A 466 -44.23 35.66 19.83
CA SER A 466 -44.20 34.47 20.67
C SER A 466 -42.79 33.94 20.92
N MET A 467 -41.79 34.33 20.12
CA MET A 467 -40.38 34.00 20.34
C MET A 467 -39.75 34.73 21.53
N SER A 468 -40.45 35.75 22.07
CA SER A 468 -40.11 36.40 23.35
C SER A 468 -40.62 35.66 24.59
N VAL A 469 -41.40 34.59 24.42
CA VAL A 469 -41.91 33.77 25.53
C VAL A 469 -40.81 32.87 26.09
N CYS A 470 -40.89 32.55 27.38
CA CYS A 470 -39.89 31.73 28.05
C CYS A 470 -39.92 30.26 27.60
N PHE A 471 -38.74 29.70 27.33
CA PHE A 471 -38.41 28.29 27.16
C PHE A 471 -37.23 27.97 28.09
N ASN A 472 -37.45 27.13 29.10
CA ASN A 472 -36.43 26.74 30.10
C ASN A 472 -35.58 27.92 30.64
N ASP A 473 -36.24 28.90 31.25
CA ASP A 473 -35.66 30.09 31.90
C ASP A 473 -34.96 31.12 30.99
N THR A 474 -34.95 30.92 29.67
CA THR A 474 -34.54 31.92 28.65
C THR A 474 -35.68 32.19 27.66
N THR A 475 -35.57 33.17 26.75
CA THR A 475 -36.56 33.34 25.67
C THR A 475 -36.34 32.27 24.59
N ARG A 476 -37.38 31.91 23.83
CA ARG A 476 -37.25 30.96 22.70
C ARG A 476 -36.22 31.43 21.68
N LEU A 477 -36.16 32.74 21.38
CA LEU A 477 -35.15 33.31 20.48
C LEU A 477 -33.72 33.08 21.01
N GLU A 478 -33.47 33.36 22.29
CA GLU A 478 -32.13 33.18 22.87
C GLU A 478 -31.76 31.69 23.00
N ALA A 479 -32.74 30.82 23.27
CA ALA A 479 -32.54 29.36 23.20
C ALA A 479 -32.16 28.91 21.78
N ALA A 480 -32.86 29.39 20.76
CA ALA A 480 -32.58 29.07 19.36
C ALA A 480 -31.18 29.54 18.95
N LYS A 481 -30.82 30.79 19.27
CA LYS A 481 -29.49 31.36 18.98
C LYS A 481 -28.38 30.54 19.64
N SER A 482 -28.53 30.18 20.91
CA SER A 482 -27.55 29.37 21.63
C SER A 482 -27.35 28.00 20.99
N ALA A 483 -28.44 27.28 20.70
CA ALA A 483 -28.36 25.94 20.13
C ALA A 483 -27.86 25.93 18.67
N LEU A 484 -28.23 26.95 17.88
CA LEU A 484 -27.69 27.15 16.54
C LEU A 484 -26.19 27.45 16.57
N ALA A 485 -25.67 28.14 17.59
CA ALA A 485 -24.24 28.36 17.73
C ALA A 485 -23.47 27.07 18.01
N ASP A 486 -24.01 26.18 18.86
CA ASP A 486 -23.44 24.85 19.10
C ASP A 486 -23.45 24.01 17.81
N MET A 487 -24.58 24.01 17.08
CA MET A 487 -24.72 23.33 15.80
C MET A 487 -23.73 23.84 14.75
N LEU A 488 -23.60 25.16 14.59
CA LEU A 488 -22.65 25.75 13.64
C LEU A 488 -21.19 25.46 14.04
N THR A 489 -20.90 25.34 15.34
CA THR A 489 -19.59 24.90 15.81
C THR A 489 -19.33 23.45 15.40
N LYS A 490 -20.32 22.57 15.54
CA LYS A 490 -20.20 21.18 15.06
C LYS A 490 -19.98 21.10 13.55
N TYR A 491 -20.68 21.92 12.77
CA TYR A 491 -20.47 22.04 11.33
C TYR A 491 -19.01 22.43 10.97
N GLN A 492 -18.34 23.22 11.81
CA GLN A 492 -16.94 23.58 11.61
C GLN A 492 -15.97 22.40 11.78
N GLU A 493 -16.37 21.36 12.51
CA GLU A 493 -15.57 20.15 12.73
C GLU A 493 -15.63 19.16 11.57
N VAL A 494 -16.71 19.21 10.77
CA VAL A 494 -17.00 18.17 9.75
C VAL A 494 -16.67 18.60 8.32
N GLY A 495 -16.35 19.87 8.05
CA GLY A 495 -15.87 20.28 6.73
C GLY A 495 -16.00 21.77 6.42
N GLU A 496 -15.84 22.13 5.13
CA GLU A 496 -16.05 23.52 4.68
C GLU A 496 -17.53 23.87 4.71
N VAL A 497 -17.90 25.00 5.33
CA VAL A 497 -19.30 25.39 5.46
C VAL A 497 -19.57 26.83 5.02
N LYS A 498 -20.65 27.01 4.27
CA LYS A 498 -21.28 28.30 3.98
C LYS A 498 -22.66 28.37 4.61
N VAL A 499 -22.98 29.50 5.23
CA VAL A 499 -24.25 29.71 5.93
C VAL A 499 -25.03 30.84 5.28
N GLN A 500 -26.34 30.66 5.14
CA GLN A 500 -27.27 31.74 4.85
C GLN A 500 -28.30 31.86 5.97
N LEU A 501 -28.61 33.11 6.36
CA LEU A 501 -29.53 33.42 7.44
C LEU A 501 -30.71 34.22 6.90
N ALA A 502 -31.91 33.80 7.27
CA ALA A 502 -33.14 34.54 7.03
C ALA A 502 -34.05 34.47 8.26
N THR A 503 -34.94 35.44 8.37
CA THR A 503 -35.94 35.51 9.44
C THR A 503 -37.34 35.67 8.85
N PHE A 504 -38.36 35.34 9.64
CA PHE A 504 -39.74 35.66 9.28
C PHE A 504 -40.60 36.02 10.48
N ASN A 505 -41.63 36.81 10.21
CA ASN A 505 -42.82 36.95 11.04
C ASN A 505 -44.04 36.83 10.11
N TYR A 506 -44.75 37.92 9.80
CA TYR A 506 -45.68 37.99 8.67
C TYR A 506 -44.97 38.18 7.33
N ASP A 507 -43.78 38.79 7.35
CA ASP A 507 -42.92 39.00 6.19
C ASP A 507 -41.58 38.26 6.41
N GLN A 508 -40.90 37.92 5.32
CA GLN A 508 -39.57 37.33 5.33
C GLN A 508 -38.45 38.36 5.12
N GLN A 509 -37.28 38.11 5.70
CA GLN A 509 -36.08 38.92 5.49
C GLN A 509 -34.85 38.03 5.34
N VAL A 510 -34.11 38.18 4.24
CA VAL A 510 -32.79 37.57 4.07
C VAL A 510 -31.73 38.51 4.66
N LEU A 511 -30.86 38.00 5.54
CA LEU A 511 -29.93 38.80 6.33
C LEU A 511 -28.57 39.05 5.64
N SER A 512 -28.36 38.46 4.47
CA SER A 512 -27.19 38.71 3.63
C SER A 512 -27.51 38.54 2.14
N SER A 513 -26.86 39.34 1.29
CA SER A 513 -26.95 39.19 -0.17
C SER A 513 -26.13 38.03 -0.71
N THR A 514 -25.20 37.49 0.08
CA THR A 514 -24.37 36.33 -0.27
C THR A 514 -24.29 35.36 0.89
N TRP A 515 -24.04 34.08 0.61
CA TRP A 515 -23.69 33.09 1.62
C TRP A 515 -22.38 33.46 2.33
N MET A 516 -22.26 33.06 3.59
CA MET A 516 -21.29 33.61 4.55
C MET A 516 -20.48 32.51 5.22
N THR A 517 -19.34 32.86 5.82
CA THR A 517 -18.64 31.94 6.73
C THR A 517 -19.41 31.74 8.04
N ILE A 518 -19.13 30.66 8.77
CA ILE A 518 -19.73 30.42 10.11
C ILE A 518 -19.48 31.61 11.03
N SER A 519 -18.25 32.15 11.08
CA SER A 519 -17.91 33.30 11.93
C SER A 519 -18.77 34.53 11.63
N GLU A 520 -19.02 34.83 10.35
CA GLU A 520 -19.89 35.94 9.95
C GLU A 520 -21.37 35.67 10.24
N ALA A 521 -21.79 34.41 10.15
CA ALA A 521 -23.14 33.99 10.48
C ALA A 521 -23.40 34.08 11.98
N LEU A 522 -22.46 33.67 12.83
CA LEU A 522 -22.56 33.79 14.29
C LEU A 522 -22.69 35.25 14.74
N ILE A 523 -21.94 36.17 14.12
CA ILE A 523 -22.09 37.61 14.40
C ILE A 523 -23.50 38.09 14.03
N ARG A 524 -23.99 37.73 12.84
CA ARG A 524 -25.34 38.12 12.41
C ARG A 524 -26.43 37.49 13.26
N LEU A 525 -26.25 36.25 13.70
CA LEU A 525 -27.18 35.55 14.58
C LEU A 525 -27.28 36.26 15.93
N ASP A 526 -26.17 36.73 16.49
CA ASP A 526 -26.13 37.50 17.74
C ASP A 526 -26.89 38.83 17.63
N ASP A 527 -26.76 39.51 16.48
CA ASP A 527 -27.43 40.79 16.18
C ASP A 527 -28.97 40.67 16.03
N ILE A 528 -29.52 39.46 15.93
CA ILE A 528 -30.98 39.27 15.84
C ILE A 528 -31.63 39.55 17.20
N SER A 529 -32.53 40.54 17.22
CA SER A 529 -33.27 41.00 18.39
C SER A 529 -34.71 41.43 18.06
N ASP A 530 -35.47 41.73 19.11
CA ASP A 530 -36.79 42.37 19.04
C ASP A 530 -37.88 41.61 18.25
N PRO A 531 -38.27 40.38 18.66
CA PRO A 531 -39.36 39.66 18.00
C PRO A 531 -40.70 40.41 18.02
N ASP A 532 -41.35 40.52 16.86
CA ASP A 532 -42.59 41.25 16.66
C ASP A 532 -43.53 40.56 15.64
N GLY A 533 -44.80 40.96 15.62
CA GLY A 533 -45.77 40.39 14.69
C GLY A 533 -46.19 38.95 15.05
N GLY A 534 -46.72 38.23 14.06
CA GLY A 534 -47.18 36.84 14.19
C GLY A 534 -46.47 35.91 13.23
N THR A 535 -46.75 34.62 13.33
CA THR A 535 -46.04 33.55 12.61
C THR A 535 -46.73 33.24 11.28
N SER A 536 -46.01 33.40 10.16
CA SER A 536 -46.47 33.06 8.79
C SER A 536 -45.55 32.01 8.15
N TYR A 537 -46.04 30.79 7.96
CA TYR A 537 -45.23 29.74 7.32
C TYR A 537 -45.13 29.92 5.80
N ASP A 538 -46.07 30.61 5.17
CA ASP A 538 -45.94 31.02 3.77
C ASP A 538 -44.72 31.94 3.60
N ALA A 539 -44.54 32.91 4.51
CA ALA A 539 -43.36 33.77 4.53
C ALA A 539 -42.09 32.97 4.82
N ALA A 540 -42.16 31.97 5.70
CA ALA A 540 -41.04 31.07 5.97
C ALA A 540 -40.57 30.34 4.70
N LEU A 541 -41.48 29.70 3.97
CA LEU A 541 -41.17 28.98 2.72
C LEU A 541 -40.59 29.92 1.65
N GLU A 542 -41.20 31.09 1.46
CA GLU A 542 -40.72 32.07 0.47
C GLU A 542 -39.36 32.67 0.86
N GLY A 543 -39.12 32.90 2.16
CA GLY A 543 -37.84 33.34 2.69
C GLY A 543 -36.73 32.33 2.51
N MET A 544 -37.01 31.04 2.78
CA MET A 544 -36.04 29.97 2.54
C MET A 544 -35.66 29.85 1.07
N LYS A 545 -36.66 29.86 0.15
CA LYS A 545 -36.40 29.85 -1.29
C LYS A 545 -35.58 31.06 -1.74
N ALA A 546 -35.91 32.25 -1.24
CA ALA A 546 -35.19 33.49 -1.58
C ALA A 546 -33.75 33.46 -1.08
N ALA A 547 -33.54 33.05 0.17
CA ALA A 547 -32.24 32.94 0.80
C ALA A 547 -31.35 31.91 0.09
N PHE A 548 -31.87 30.72 -0.21
CA PHE A 548 -31.11 29.66 -0.90
C PHE A 548 -30.60 30.09 -2.28
N ASN A 549 -31.40 30.90 -2.98
CA ASN A 549 -31.09 31.40 -4.32
C ASN A 549 -30.13 32.61 -4.35
N THR A 550 -29.63 33.06 -3.20
CA THR A 550 -28.56 34.07 -3.14
C THR A 550 -27.21 33.51 -3.62
N ASP A 551 -26.30 34.41 -4.00
CA ASP A 551 -24.98 34.07 -4.55
C ASP A 551 -23.98 33.63 -3.46
N GLY A 552 -22.95 32.86 -3.84
CA GLY A 552 -21.82 32.53 -2.96
C GLY A 552 -21.91 31.21 -2.18
N LYS A 553 -22.95 30.39 -2.43
CA LYS A 553 -23.00 28.99 -1.97
C LYS A 553 -21.89 28.15 -2.60
N LEU A 554 -21.50 27.08 -1.90
CA LEU A 554 -20.62 26.05 -2.42
C LEU A 554 -21.33 25.29 -3.55
N LEU A 555 -20.59 24.96 -4.60
CA LEU A 555 -21.08 24.16 -5.73
C LEU A 555 -20.89 22.68 -5.39
N ASN A 556 -21.87 21.83 -5.74
CA ASN A 556 -21.85 20.38 -5.47
C ASN A 556 -21.73 19.99 -3.98
N ALA A 557 -21.99 20.93 -3.07
CA ALA A 557 -22.01 20.71 -1.64
C ALA A 557 -23.34 20.11 -1.17
N LYS A 558 -23.33 19.46 0.00
CA LYS A 558 -24.55 19.06 0.70
C LYS A 558 -25.35 20.31 1.09
N ASN A 559 -26.67 20.29 0.90
CA ASN A 559 -27.53 21.41 1.26
C ASN A 559 -28.43 21.02 2.43
N VAL A 560 -28.41 21.81 3.50
CA VAL A 560 -29.23 21.56 4.70
C VAL A 560 -29.96 22.84 5.07
N SER A 561 -31.23 22.73 5.46
CA SER A 561 -31.99 23.86 5.99
C SER A 561 -32.60 23.58 7.35
N TYR A 562 -32.66 24.61 8.19
CA TYR A 562 -33.28 24.57 9.51
C TYR A 562 -34.33 25.67 9.63
N CYS A 563 -35.59 25.31 9.83
CA CYS A 563 -36.66 26.25 10.13
C CYS A 563 -37.05 26.15 11.60
N LEU A 564 -36.77 27.18 12.39
CA LEU A 564 -37.01 27.21 13.83
C LEU A 564 -38.18 28.14 14.13
N SER A 565 -39.24 27.62 14.76
CA SER A 565 -40.46 28.35 15.12
C SER A 565 -41.05 27.79 16.42
N ASP A 566 -42.06 28.44 16.99
CA ASP A 566 -42.79 27.91 18.13
C ASP A 566 -43.88 26.87 17.78
N GLY A 567 -44.10 26.61 16.49
CA GLY A 567 -45.07 25.61 16.01
C GLY A 567 -46.50 26.12 15.89
N GLU A 568 -46.77 27.40 16.16
CA GLU A 568 -48.12 27.97 16.20
C GLU A 568 -48.32 29.08 15.15
N PRO A 569 -48.44 28.74 13.85
CA PRO A 569 -48.72 29.71 12.81
C PRO A 569 -50.09 30.38 13.02
N HIS A 570 -50.21 31.61 12.54
CA HIS A 570 -51.52 32.25 12.47
C HIS A 570 -52.43 31.47 11.48
N PRO A 571 -53.72 31.25 11.79
CA PRO A 571 -54.57 30.31 11.02
C PRO A 571 -54.72 30.56 9.52
N SER A 572 -54.44 31.79 9.06
CA SER A 572 -54.46 32.17 7.64
C SER A 572 -53.16 31.92 6.89
N TYR A 573 -52.10 31.48 7.58
CA TYR A 573 -50.73 31.32 7.08
C TYR A 573 -50.16 29.96 7.47
N VAL A 574 -51.03 28.95 7.42
CA VAL A 574 -50.66 27.54 7.56
C VAL A 574 -50.34 27.00 6.17
N ILE A 575 -49.35 26.10 6.07
CA ILE A 575 -48.99 25.48 4.80
C ILE A 575 -50.14 24.59 4.32
N ASP A 576 -50.69 24.91 3.15
CA ASP A 576 -51.68 24.07 2.49
C ASP A 576 -51.04 22.97 1.62
N ALA A 577 -51.86 22.07 1.08
CA ALA A 577 -51.38 20.94 0.31
C ALA A 577 -50.67 21.34 -1.01
N ALA A 578 -51.04 22.47 -1.63
CA ALA A 578 -50.39 22.94 -2.84
C ALA A 578 -49.03 23.57 -2.53
N GLU A 579 -48.94 24.29 -1.42
CA GLU A 579 -47.70 24.88 -0.92
C GLU A 579 -46.71 23.81 -0.47
N GLN A 580 -47.17 22.77 0.22
CA GLN A 580 -46.34 21.62 0.61
C GLN A 580 -45.73 20.95 -0.62
N VAL A 581 -46.53 20.67 -1.65
CA VAL A 581 -46.02 20.08 -2.90
C VAL A 581 -44.99 20.98 -3.58
N ALA A 582 -45.23 22.30 -3.61
CA ALA A 582 -44.28 23.24 -4.20
C ALA A 582 -42.98 23.34 -3.39
N TRP A 583 -43.06 23.22 -2.07
CA TRP A 583 -41.89 23.16 -1.19
C TRP A 583 -41.09 21.88 -1.41
N GLN A 584 -41.74 20.71 -1.40
CA GLN A 584 -41.10 19.41 -1.64
C GLN A 584 -40.38 19.41 -3.00
N GLN A 585 -41.03 19.89 -4.07
CA GLN A 585 -40.38 20.02 -5.39
C GLN A 585 -39.14 20.90 -5.37
N PHE A 586 -39.18 22.01 -4.64
CA PHE A 586 -38.02 22.89 -4.50
C PHE A 586 -36.89 22.20 -3.73
N VAL A 587 -37.22 21.50 -2.65
CA VAL A 587 -36.29 20.76 -1.81
C VAL A 587 -35.65 19.59 -2.59
N ASP A 588 -36.44 18.79 -3.31
CA ASP A 588 -35.99 17.71 -4.21
C ASP A 588 -35.03 18.25 -5.27
N THR A 589 -35.42 19.33 -5.97
CA THR A 589 -34.64 19.90 -7.08
C THR A 589 -33.25 20.38 -6.65
N ASN A 590 -33.11 20.76 -5.38
CA ASN A 590 -31.88 21.33 -4.84
C ASN A 590 -31.17 20.39 -3.84
N ASN A 591 -31.62 19.14 -3.71
CA ASN A 591 -31.10 18.15 -2.76
C ASN A 591 -30.94 18.74 -1.35
N ILE A 592 -32.00 19.36 -0.82
CA ILE A 592 -31.96 19.99 0.50
C ILE A 592 -32.48 18.99 1.54
N LYS A 593 -31.73 18.76 2.62
CA LYS A 593 -32.26 18.12 3.83
C LYS A 593 -32.86 19.19 4.72
N SER A 594 -34.19 19.29 4.77
CA SER A 594 -34.90 20.36 5.46
C SER A 594 -35.44 19.90 6.81
N HIS A 595 -34.84 20.40 7.90
CA HIS A 595 -35.29 20.20 9.27
C HIS A 595 -36.24 21.31 9.71
N ALA A 596 -37.28 20.94 10.47
CA ALA A 596 -38.16 21.89 11.16
C ALA A 596 -38.07 21.66 12.67
N VAL A 597 -38.00 22.74 13.45
CA VAL A 597 -37.76 22.69 14.90
C VAL A 597 -38.83 23.50 15.61
N ALA A 598 -39.50 22.87 16.57
CA ALA A 598 -40.59 23.47 17.34
C ALA A 598 -40.11 23.84 18.76
N ILE A 599 -39.92 25.14 19.02
CA ILE A 599 -39.34 25.65 20.28
C ILE A 599 -40.46 26.16 21.20
N ALA A 600 -41.01 25.28 22.03
CA ALA A 600 -41.96 25.64 23.07
C ALA A 600 -42.04 24.56 24.17
N ASN A 601 -42.48 24.94 25.37
CA ASN A 601 -42.65 23.98 26.48
C ASN A 601 -43.75 22.92 26.19
N ASP A 602 -44.69 23.22 25.28
CA ASP A 602 -45.77 22.35 24.80
C ASP A 602 -45.84 22.41 23.25
N ALA A 603 -44.69 22.22 22.58
CA ALA A 603 -44.56 22.47 21.15
C ALA A 603 -45.54 21.66 20.28
N ASN A 604 -46.30 22.36 19.43
CA ASN A 604 -47.16 21.74 18.42
C ASN A 604 -46.41 21.61 17.10
N ALA A 605 -45.88 20.42 16.81
CA ALA A 605 -45.16 20.15 15.57
C ALA A 605 -46.05 19.93 14.34
N LEU A 606 -47.38 19.86 14.51
CA LEU A 606 -48.31 19.49 13.41
C LEU A 606 -48.13 20.38 12.18
N TYR A 607 -47.96 21.69 12.39
CA TYR A 607 -47.86 22.66 11.30
C TYR A 607 -46.44 22.81 10.73
N LEU A 608 -45.44 22.24 11.39
CA LEU A 608 -44.04 22.23 10.93
C LEU A 608 -43.71 20.98 10.10
N GLY A 609 -44.50 19.92 10.22
CA GLY A 609 -44.37 18.70 9.41
C GLY A 609 -44.20 18.96 7.91
N PRO A 610 -45.01 19.81 7.27
CA PRO A 610 -44.86 20.11 5.84
C PRO A 610 -43.51 20.74 5.44
N ILE A 611 -42.75 21.32 6.38
CA ILE A 611 -41.41 21.89 6.14
C ILE A 611 -40.32 20.84 6.28
N ALA A 612 -40.53 19.86 7.16
CA ALA A 612 -39.58 18.80 7.49
C ALA A 612 -39.57 17.71 6.40
N TYR A 613 -38.57 17.74 5.52
CA TYR A 613 -38.53 16.87 4.35
C TYR A 613 -37.10 16.70 3.83
N ASP A 614 -36.75 15.48 3.44
CA ASP A 614 -35.46 15.11 2.88
C ASP A 614 -35.58 15.03 1.35
N GLY A 615 -35.06 16.04 0.65
CA GLY A 615 -35.09 16.09 -0.81
C GLY A 615 -34.11 15.15 -1.50
N GLU A 616 -33.10 14.67 -0.78
CA GLU A 616 -32.16 13.68 -1.30
C GLU A 616 -32.80 12.29 -1.27
N ALA A 617 -33.44 11.93 -0.16
CA ALA A 617 -34.16 10.66 -0.01
C ALA A 617 -35.58 10.67 -0.60
N GLY A 618 -36.18 11.84 -0.83
CA GLY A 618 -37.57 12.00 -1.27
C GLY A 618 -38.60 11.59 -0.20
N THR A 619 -38.31 11.84 1.08
CA THR A 619 -39.13 11.37 2.22
C THR A 619 -39.44 12.46 3.25
N GLU A 620 -40.57 12.33 3.95
CA GLU A 620 -40.93 13.26 5.04
C GLU A 620 -40.07 13.01 6.29
N LEU A 621 -39.62 14.09 6.92
CA LEU A 621 -38.88 14.06 8.17
C LEU A 621 -39.80 14.38 9.35
N VAL A 622 -39.44 13.89 10.53
CA VAL A 622 -40.14 14.26 11.77
C VAL A 622 -39.60 15.60 12.28
N PRO A 623 -40.44 16.60 12.61
CA PRO A 623 -39.96 17.82 13.23
C PRO A 623 -39.30 17.57 14.59
N ILE A 624 -38.22 18.30 14.88
CA ILE A 624 -37.49 18.24 16.15
C ILE A 624 -38.31 18.99 17.22
N THR A 625 -38.67 18.31 18.31
CA THR A 625 -39.50 18.85 19.40
C THR A 625 -38.81 18.72 20.76
N PRO A 626 -37.83 19.59 21.08
CA PRO A 626 -37.08 19.48 22.30
C PRO A 626 -37.89 19.98 23.50
N SER A 627 -37.77 19.29 24.63
CA SER A 627 -38.38 19.66 25.90
C SER A 627 -37.46 20.51 26.77
N THR A 628 -36.17 20.59 26.43
CA THR A 628 -35.19 21.40 27.16
C THR A 628 -34.18 22.10 26.25
N LEU A 629 -33.48 23.12 26.77
CA LEU A 629 -32.39 23.77 26.03
C LEU A 629 -31.25 22.80 25.70
N ALA A 630 -30.91 21.91 26.64
CA ALA A 630 -29.87 20.90 26.41
C ALA A 630 -30.25 19.92 25.31
N GLU A 631 -31.53 19.51 25.28
CA GLU A 631 -32.07 18.66 24.23
C GLU A 631 -32.14 19.39 22.88
N LEU A 632 -32.55 20.66 22.85
CA LEU A 632 -32.52 21.47 21.62
C LEU A 632 -31.12 21.54 21.01
N SER A 633 -30.10 21.78 21.84
CA SER A 633 -28.70 21.79 21.39
C SER A 633 -28.26 20.40 20.92
N ALA A 634 -28.53 19.35 21.70
CA ALA A 634 -28.14 17.98 21.34
C ALA A 634 -28.79 17.49 20.04
N GLU A 635 -30.09 17.74 19.84
CA GLU A 635 -30.82 17.35 18.63
C GLU A 635 -30.35 18.12 17.40
N LEU A 636 -30.10 19.43 17.53
CA LEU A 636 -29.52 20.22 16.43
C LEU A 636 -28.11 19.76 16.07
N VAL A 637 -27.25 19.52 17.06
CA VAL A 637 -25.90 18.96 16.85
C VAL A 637 -25.97 17.57 16.22
N GLY A 638 -26.90 16.71 16.66
CA GLY A 638 -27.11 15.38 16.10
C GLY A 638 -27.69 15.37 14.68
N SER A 639 -28.33 16.48 14.27
CA SER A 639 -28.84 16.66 12.90
C SER A 639 -27.81 17.21 11.91
N VAL A 640 -26.56 17.44 12.34
CA VAL A 640 -25.48 17.90 11.44
C VAL A 640 -25.17 16.84 10.41
N VAL A 641 -25.14 17.25 9.14
CA VAL A 641 -24.79 16.38 8.01
C VAL A 641 -23.34 16.61 7.62
N ALA A 642 -22.52 15.55 7.66
CA ALA A 642 -21.17 15.60 7.14
C ALA A 642 -21.20 15.71 5.60
N PRO A 643 -20.34 16.54 5.00
CA PRO A 643 -20.37 16.79 3.56
C PRO A 643 -19.88 15.62 2.71
N GLY A 644 -19.11 14.69 3.28
CA GLY A 644 -18.30 13.74 2.52
C GLY A 644 -17.12 14.41 1.82
N HIS A 645 -16.34 13.59 1.12
CA HIS A 645 -15.10 13.94 0.46
C HIS A 645 -14.99 13.28 -0.92
N MET A 646 -14.11 13.85 -1.75
CA MET A 646 -13.66 13.24 -2.99
C MET A 646 -12.20 12.83 -2.85
N TYR A 647 -11.93 11.53 -3.03
CA TYR A 647 -10.61 10.93 -3.04
C TYR A 647 -10.25 10.56 -4.47
N THR A 648 -9.01 10.85 -4.87
CA THR A 648 -8.50 10.46 -6.20
C THR A 648 -7.08 9.96 -6.03
N GLY A 649 -6.91 8.67 -6.27
CA GLY A 649 -5.65 7.95 -6.28
C GLY A 649 -4.79 8.27 -7.50
N THR A 650 -3.80 7.42 -7.70
CA THR A 650 -2.75 7.47 -8.71
C THR A 650 -2.85 6.25 -9.61
N ALA A 651 -1.86 6.00 -10.48
CA ALA A 651 -1.83 4.76 -11.27
C ALA A 651 -1.06 3.63 -10.57
N LEU A 652 -0.83 3.77 -9.26
CA LEU A 652 -0.14 2.82 -8.39
C LEU A 652 -1.08 2.42 -7.25
N ALA A 653 -0.72 1.38 -6.50
CA ALA A 653 -1.48 0.95 -5.32
C ALA A 653 -1.53 2.05 -4.25
N ASP A 654 -2.74 2.51 -3.93
CA ASP A 654 -3.01 3.56 -2.97
C ASP A 654 -3.69 3.04 -1.70
N LEU A 655 -3.49 3.75 -0.60
CA LEU A 655 -4.31 3.63 0.60
C LEU A 655 -5.29 4.82 0.62
N ILE A 656 -6.58 4.53 0.57
CA ILE A 656 -7.64 5.53 0.64
C ILE A 656 -8.43 5.27 1.92
N VAL A 657 -8.39 6.22 2.86
CA VAL A 657 -9.11 6.12 4.14
C VAL A 657 -10.29 7.08 4.08
N SER A 658 -11.50 6.53 4.05
CA SER A 658 -12.74 7.32 4.04
C SER A 658 -12.93 8.06 5.36
N GLY A 659 -13.69 9.15 5.31
CA GLY A 659 -14.05 9.98 6.44
C GLY A 659 -15.55 9.86 6.75
N LEU A 660 -16.11 10.91 7.36
CA LEU A 660 -17.55 11.01 7.60
C LEU A 660 -18.28 11.61 6.40
N GLY A 661 -19.53 11.20 6.22
CA GLY A 661 -20.41 11.60 5.12
C GLY A 661 -20.21 10.75 3.88
N ASP A 662 -21.07 10.95 2.88
CA ASP A 662 -21.02 10.18 1.63
C ASP A 662 -19.74 10.51 0.83
N ASP A 663 -18.75 9.63 0.88
CA ASP A 663 -17.47 9.82 0.20
C ASP A 663 -17.47 9.24 -1.22
N PHE A 664 -16.68 9.85 -2.11
CA PHE A 664 -16.47 9.40 -3.49
C PHE A 664 -15.01 9.08 -3.71
N MET A 665 -14.71 7.83 -4.03
CA MET A 665 -13.36 7.30 -4.13
C MET A 665 -13.08 6.78 -5.54
N ILE A 666 -11.93 7.17 -6.09
CA ILE A 666 -11.41 6.72 -7.37
C ILE A 666 -9.98 6.26 -7.11
N GLY A 667 -9.68 4.97 -7.29
CA GLY A 667 -8.32 4.42 -7.18
C GLY A 667 -7.46 4.74 -8.41
N ASN A 668 -8.08 4.69 -9.58
CA ASN A 668 -7.56 4.64 -10.95
C ASN A 668 -6.94 3.30 -11.34
N GLY A 669 -5.73 2.99 -10.89
CA GLY A 669 -5.12 1.70 -11.23
C GLY A 669 -4.03 1.36 -10.26
N GLY A 670 -3.80 0.08 -10.04
CA GLY A 670 -3.03 -0.38 -8.88
C GLY A 670 -3.86 -1.40 -8.11
N ALA A 671 -3.33 -1.87 -6.98
CA ALA A 671 -4.07 -2.73 -6.07
C ALA A 671 -4.44 -1.88 -4.83
N ASP A 672 -5.56 -1.18 -4.91
CA ASP A 672 -5.91 -0.11 -3.97
C ASP A 672 -6.60 -0.65 -2.71
N ARG A 673 -6.28 -0.08 -1.54
CA ARG A 673 -6.95 -0.40 -0.26
C ARG A 673 -7.89 0.74 0.12
N PHE A 674 -9.19 0.47 0.09
CA PHE A 674 -10.25 1.37 0.56
C PHE A 674 -10.62 1.00 1.99
N SER A 675 -10.23 1.84 2.95
CA SER A 675 -10.35 1.60 4.39
C SER A 675 -11.38 2.53 5.02
N PHE A 676 -12.18 1.99 5.94
CA PHE A 676 -13.31 2.67 6.56
C PHE A 676 -13.14 2.66 8.09
N ASN A 677 -13.32 3.80 8.75
CA ASN A 677 -13.10 3.93 10.20
C ASN A 677 -14.39 4.23 10.98
N LEU A 678 -14.36 4.00 12.30
CA LEU A 678 -15.47 4.31 13.22
C LEU A 678 -15.39 5.71 13.85
N ASP A 679 -14.34 6.47 13.58
CA ASP A 679 -14.04 7.69 14.32
C ASP A 679 -15.07 8.80 14.02
N GLY A 680 -15.98 9.02 14.96
CA GLY A 680 -17.07 10.00 14.82
C GLY A 680 -18.29 9.49 14.06
N PHE A 681 -18.33 8.20 13.73
CA PHE A 681 -19.45 7.54 13.07
C PHE A 681 -20.74 7.60 13.90
N ASN A 682 -21.88 7.77 13.23
CA ASN A 682 -23.21 7.81 13.84
C ASN A 682 -24.15 6.81 13.17
N ALA A 683 -24.36 5.66 13.82
CA ALA A 683 -25.27 4.59 13.37
C ALA A 683 -26.75 5.00 13.19
N SER A 684 -27.13 6.23 13.55
CA SER A 684 -28.47 6.78 13.28
C SER A 684 -28.60 7.40 11.88
N VAL A 685 -27.47 7.57 11.18
CA VAL A 685 -27.40 8.08 9.81
C VAL A 685 -26.73 7.01 8.98
N VAL A 686 -27.42 6.55 7.94
CA VAL A 686 -26.83 5.61 6.98
C VAL A 686 -26.14 6.43 5.90
N GLU A 687 -24.82 6.48 5.95
CA GLU A 687 -24.00 7.12 4.93
C GLU A 687 -23.70 6.12 3.80
N THR A 688 -23.55 6.63 2.58
CA THR A 688 -23.26 5.81 1.39
C THR A 688 -21.98 6.29 0.72
N ASP A 689 -20.92 5.53 0.91
CA ASP A 689 -19.65 5.75 0.21
C ASP A 689 -19.71 5.12 -1.19
N THR A 690 -19.11 5.77 -2.17
CA THR A 690 -19.07 5.31 -3.56
C THR A 690 -17.63 5.07 -3.98
N ILE A 691 -17.31 3.85 -4.41
CA ILE A 691 -16.07 3.52 -5.11
C ILE A 691 -16.39 3.42 -6.60
N GLU A 692 -15.77 4.28 -7.41
CA GLU A 692 -16.11 4.47 -8.82
C GLU A 692 -15.47 3.41 -9.75
N ASP A 693 -14.39 2.76 -9.32
CA ASP A 693 -13.55 1.91 -10.18
C ASP A 693 -12.98 0.65 -9.51
N PHE A 694 -13.62 0.15 -8.45
CA PHE A 694 -13.19 -1.05 -7.72
C PHE A 694 -12.97 -2.25 -8.66
N ASN A 695 -11.77 -2.85 -8.63
CA ASN A 695 -11.38 -3.94 -9.51
C ASN A 695 -10.64 -5.08 -8.80
N VAL A 696 -11.36 -6.17 -8.54
CA VAL A 696 -10.82 -7.41 -7.95
C VAL A 696 -9.65 -8.00 -8.77
N ALA A 697 -9.64 -7.82 -10.09
CA ALA A 697 -8.58 -8.36 -10.94
C ALA A 697 -7.27 -7.53 -10.88
N GLU A 698 -7.36 -6.25 -10.51
CA GLU A 698 -6.19 -5.39 -10.27
C GLU A 698 -5.63 -5.58 -8.87
N GLY A 699 -6.43 -6.12 -7.95
CA GLY A 699 -6.03 -6.48 -6.59
C GLY A 699 -6.62 -5.57 -5.51
N ASP A 700 -7.65 -4.80 -5.86
CA ASP A 700 -8.31 -3.88 -4.93
C ASP A 700 -8.95 -4.59 -3.75
N LYS A 701 -8.95 -3.87 -2.62
CA LYS A 701 -9.34 -4.38 -1.31
C LYS A 701 -10.31 -3.43 -0.63
N LEU A 702 -11.41 -3.99 -0.12
CA LEU A 702 -12.25 -3.35 0.89
C LEU A 702 -11.70 -3.73 2.26
N ASP A 703 -11.37 -2.72 3.05
CA ASP A 703 -10.82 -2.91 4.37
C ASP A 703 -11.77 -2.41 5.45
N LEU A 704 -12.34 -3.37 6.17
CA LEU A 704 -13.33 -3.16 7.21
C LEU A 704 -12.80 -3.53 8.60
N SER A 705 -11.49 -3.79 8.77
CA SER A 705 -10.91 -4.22 10.05
C SER A 705 -11.18 -3.22 11.17
N ASP A 706 -11.13 -1.93 10.86
CA ASP A 706 -11.32 -0.86 11.82
C ASP A 706 -12.81 -0.47 11.96
N PHE A 707 -13.68 -1.05 11.12
CA PHE A 707 -15.12 -0.75 11.09
C PHE A 707 -15.97 -1.78 11.83
N LEU A 708 -15.62 -3.07 11.70
CA LEU A 708 -16.38 -4.15 12.32
C LEU A 708 -15.92 -4.40 13.76
N THR A 709 -16.81 -4.97 14.57
CA THR A 709 -16.47 -5.36 15.94
C THR A 709 -16.95 -6.77 16.25
N GLY A 710 -16.02 -7.64 16.68
CA GLY A 710 -16.33 -9.02 17.10
C GLY A 710 -16.59 -10.00 15.95
N GLU A 711 -16.26 -9.61 14.73
CA GLU A 711 -16.33 -10.44 13.54
C GLU A 711 -15.28 -11.56 13.55
N ASN A 712 -15.52 -12.56 12.72
CA ASN A 712 -14.57 -13.60 12.35
C ASN A 712 -15.04 -14.22 11.02
N SER A 713 -14.18 -15.00 10.38
CA SER A 713 -14.47 -15.61 9.08
C SER A 713 -15.75 -16.46 9.00
N SER A 714 -16.32 -16.88 10.14
CA SER A 714 -17.53 -17.71 10.20
C SER A 714 -18.83 -16.97 10.44
N ASN A 715 -18.80 -15.66 10.76
CA ASN A 715 -20.01 -14.89 11.12
C ASN A 715 -20.23 -13.63 10.28
N LEU A 716 -19.39 -13.36 9.26
CA LEU A 716 -19.45 -12.16 8.43
C LEU A 716 -20.77 -11.97 7.68
N ASP A 717 -21.54 -13.03 7.44
CA ASP A 717 -22.88 -12.95 6.86
C ASP A 717 -23.89 -12.22 7.78
N ASN A 718 -23.57 -12.05 9.06
CA ASN A 718 -24.35 -11.21 9.97
C ASN A 718 -23.94 -9.73 9.94
N TYR A 719 -22.79 -9.41 9.32
CA TYR A 719 -22.22 -8.07 9.23
C TYR A 719 -22.41 -7.46 7.84
N LEU A 720 -22.39 -8.28 6.78
CA LEU A 720 -22.39 -7.83 5.39
C LEU A 720 -23.57 -8.41 4.61
N ASN A 721 -24.28 -7.56 3.87
CA ASN A 721 -25.33 -7.95 2.93
C ASN A 721 -25.12 -7.27 1.58
N PHE A 722 -25.29 -8.01 0.48
CA PHE A 722 -25.03 -7.50 -0.87
C PHE A 722 -26.33 -7.35 -1.66
N GLU A 723 -26.54 -6.19 -2.27
CA GLU A 723 -27.68 -5.89 -3.16
C GLU A 723 -27.19 -5.44 -4.53
N SER A 724 -27.83 -5.89 -5.61
CA SER A 724 -27.50 -5.46 -6.99
C SER A 724 -28.43 -4.34 -7.39
N GLN A 725 -27.83 -3.24 -7.86
CA GLN A 725 -28.55 -2.08 -8.33
C GLN A 725 -28.05 -1.71 -9.73
N GLY A 726 -28.77 -2.14 -10.77
CA GLY A 726 -28.55 -1.63 -12.13
C GLY A 726 -27.18 -1.97 -12.78
N GLY A 727 -26.46 -2.96 -12.27
CA GLY A 727 -25.09 -3.30 -12.69
C GLY A 727 -24.01 -2.91 -11.68
N ASP A 728 -24.40 -2.21 -10.62
CA ASP A 728 -23.59 -1.90 -9.45
C ASP A 728 -23.90 -2.87 -8.30
N THR A 729 -23.05 -2.87 -7.27
CA THR A 729 -23.25 -3.63 -6.02
C THR A 729 -23.29 -2.66 -4.85
N LEU A 730 -24.34 -2.74 -4.03
CA LEU A 730 -24.41 -2.12 -2.72
C LEU A 730 -23.96 -3.15 -1.67
N VAL A 731 -22.98 -2.77 -0.86
CA VAL A 731 -22.51 -3.52 0.29
C VAL A 731 -23.08 -2.83 1.53
N HIS A 732 -24.10 -3.43 2.13
CA HIS A 732 -24.66 -2.97 3.38
C HIS A 732 -23.87 -3.57 4.54
N ILE A 733 -23.55 -2.73 5.51
CA ILE A 733 -22.69 -3.07 6.65
C ILE A 733 -23.45 -2.81 7.94
N ASN A 734 -23.40 -3.77 8.86
CA ASN A 734 -23.78 -3.62 10.25
C ASN A 734 -22.55 -3.88 11.12
N LYS A 735 -22.10 -2.87 11.88
CA LYS A 735 -20.82 -2.93 12.61
C LYS A 735 -20.84 -3.94 13.77
N ASP A 736 -22.02 -4.30 14.26
CA ASP A 736 -22.23 -5.16 15.43
C ASP A 736 -22.63 -6.60 15.04
N GLY A 737 -22.75 -6.89 13.74
CA GLY A 737 -23.10 -8.21 13.24
C GLY A 737 -24.54 -8.63 13.51
N ASP A 738 -25.49 -7.69 13.43
CA ASP A 738 -26.89 -7.94 13.83
C ASP A 738 -27.86 -8.15 12.65
N PHE A 739 -27.41 -8.28 11.40
CA PHE A 739 -28.33 -8.52 10.26
C PHE A 739 -29.17 -9.79 10.44
N GLY A 740 -28.61 -10.82 11.08
CA GLY A 740 -29.31 -12.05 11.43
C GLY A 740 -30.55 -11.84 12.33
N ASN A 741 -30.65 -10.72 13.05
CA ASN A 741 -31.79 -10.35 13.89
C ASN A 741 -32.59 -9.15 13.36
N SER A 742 -32.50 -8.86 12.06
CA SER A 742 -33.08 -7.65 11.44
C SER A 742 -32.41 -6.35 11.91
N GLY A 743 -31.11 -6.39 12.21
CA GLY A 743 -30.29 -5.22 12.49
C GLY A 743 -30.41 -4.17 11.39
N GLN A 744 -30.33 -2.90 11.79
CA GLN A 744 -30.34 -1.79 10.83
C GLN A 744 -29.02 -1.74 10.05
N ILE A 745 -29.06 -1.15 8.86
CA ILE A 745 -27.84 -0.83 8.12
C ILE A 745 -27.16 0.33 8.86
N ASP A 746 -25.86 0.21 9.09
CA ASP A 746 -25.05 1.28 9.68
C ASP A 746 -24.35 2.07 8.56
N GLN A 747 -23.72 1.40 7.59
CA GLN A 747 -23.04 2.02 6.44
C GLN A 747 -23.43 1.29 5.15
N THR A 748 -23.40 2.00 4.03
CA THR A 748 -23.46 1.38 2.70
C THR A 748 -22.25 1.76 1.87
N ILE A 749 -21.70 0.81 1.12
CA ILE A 749 -20.67 1.07 0.10
C ILE A 749 -21.26 0.71 -1.26
N LEU A 750 -21.29 1.65 -2.18
CA LEU A 750 -21.63 1.45 -3.58
C LEU A 750 -20.36 1.15 -4.38
N LEU A 751 -20.26 -0.06 -4.91
CA LEU A 751 -19.24 -0.46 -5.89
C LEU A 751 -19.80 -0.23 -7.29
N LYS A 752 -19.43 0.89 -7.90
CA LYS A 752 -20.00 1.31 -9.18
C LYS A 752 -19.40 0.52 -10.34
N GLY A 753 -20.26 0.05 -11.24
CA GLY A 753 -19.88 -0.77 -12.39
C GLY A 753 -19.42 -2.19 -12.04
N VAL A 754 -19.52 -2.59 -10.77
CA VAL A 754 -19.12 -3.90 -10.26
C VAL A 754 -20.35 -4.72 -9.89
N ASP A 755 -20.51 -5.91 -10.48
CA ASP A 755 -21.56 -6.86 -10.13
C ASP A 755 -20.97 -8.09 -9.43
N LEU A 756 -20.83 -8.02 -8.10
CA LEU A 756 -20.35 -9.13 -7.29
C LEU A 756 -21.37 -10.28 -7.19
N MET A 757 -22.64 -10.01 -7.49
CA MET A 757 -23.70 -11.01 -7.47
C MET A 757 -23.84 -11.76 -8.80
N SER A 758 -22.98 -11.45 -9.78
CA SER A 758 -23.00 -12.10 -11.08
C SER A 758 -22.94 -13.63 -10.94
N GLY A 759 -23.82 -14.34 -11.66
CA GLY A 759 -23.95 -15.80 -11.52
C GLY A 759 -24.87 -16.28 -10.39
N GLY A 760 -25.50 -15.37 -9.63
CA GLY A 760 -26.49 -15.68 -8.60
C GLY A 760 -25.90 -16.16 -7.28
N LEU A 761 -24.73 -15.61 -6.93
CA LEU A 761 -24.07 -15.85 -5.64
C LEU A 761 -24.89 -15.24 -4.49
N ASN A 762 -24.85 -15.89 -3.33
CA ASN A 762 -25.38 -15.31 -2.09
C ASN A 762 -24.29 -14.60 -1.28
N ASP A 763 -24.66 -13.83 -0.26
CA ASP A 763 -23.75 -13.05 0.58
C ASP A 763 -22.55 -13.87 1.08
N GLN A 764 -22.78 -15.07 1.65
CA GLN A 764 -21.70 -15.92 2.14
C GLN A 764 -20.73 -16.36 1.02
N GLN A 765 -21.23 -16.63 -0.18
CA GLN A 765 -20.38 -16.99 -1.31
C GLN A 765 -19.53 -15.80 -1.76
N ILE A 766 -20.12 -14.61 -1.82
CA ILE A 766 -19.41 -13.37 -2.17
C ILE A 766 -18.32 -13.07 -1.15
N ILE A 767 -18.64 -13.13 0.14
CA ILE A 767 -17.68 -12.97 1.25
C ILE A 767 -16.52 -13.95 1.10
N ASN A 768 -16.81 -15.23 0.86
CA ASN A 768 -15.77 -16.24 0.68
C ASN A 768 -14.88 -15.95 -0.53
N GLU A 769 -15.46 -15.50 -1.65
CA GLU A 769 -14.70 -15.15 -2.85
C GLU A 769 -13.78 -13.94 -2.57
N LEU A 770 -14.31 -12.88 -1.96
CA LEU A 770 -13.53 -11.69 -1.60
C LEU A 770 -12.40 -12.01 -0.62
N LEU A 771 -12.66 -12.80 0.43
CA LEU A 771 -11.62 -13.27 1.36
C LEU A 771 -10.56 -14.15 0.68
N SER A 772 -11.00 -15.05 -0.22
CA SER A 772 -10.08 -15.95 -0.92
C SER A 772 -9.16 -15.23 -1.91
N ASN A 773 -9.67 -14.16 -2.52
CA ASN A 773 -8.92 -13.33 -3.46
C ASN A 773 -8.16 -12.19 -2.75
N GLY A 774 -8.35 -12.03 -1.43
CA GLY A 774 -7.73 -10.96 -0.64
C GLY A 774 -8.33 -9.56 -0.89
N SER A 775 -9.52 -9.49 -1.47
CA SER A 775 -10.25 -8.24 -1.76
C SER A 775 -11.16 -7.77 -0.62
N LEU A 776 -11.23 -8.53 0.48
CA LEU A 776 -11.87 -8.11 1.74
C LEU A 776 -10.88 -8.33 2.89
N ILE A 777 -10.64 -7.29 3.67
CA ILE A 777 -9.85 -7.28 4.90
C ILE A 777 -10.82 -7.03 6.07
N ILE A 778 -10.65 -7.82 7.12
CA ILE A 778 -11.34 -7.77 8.42
C ILE A 778 -10.29 -7.98 9.51
N ASP A 779 -10.58 -7.71 10.78
CA ASP A 779 -9.59 -7.88 11.87
C ASP A 779 -9.03 -9.30 11.88
#